data_AF-A0A433PAT3-F1
#
_entry.id   AF-A0A433PAT3-F1
#
_cell.length_a   1.000
_cell.length_b   1.000
_cell.length_c   1.000
_cell.angle_alpha   90.00
_cell.angle_beta   90.00
_cell.angle_gamma   90.00
#
_symmetry.space_group_name_H-M   'P 1'
#
loop_
_entity.id
_entity.type
_entity.pdbx_description
1 polymer ?
#
loop_
_entity_poly.entity_id
_entity_poly.type
_entity_poly.pdbx_seq_one_letter_code
_entity_poly.pdbx_strand_id
1 'polypeptide(L)'
;MSLRLQRAPKLRSMNPFYRDTELDESSDDNTMSESSSIAPSASTACVAESSISGLGMPREPDAMFETMPAKPRPYGAPEVICAKGHSADISLSCIPSCMEACLQIFYNRNRPYSLATLEDILKATSRYRGESDIKATDLRAGMRRYNDTLNMISHVQCSLTDLPRLVDDLAAMTKKQGQSVAVIITKSLESIVVAVQNENKPIVVFDCHPRPDLHPQGAAFLLFEDKNGLVKYLQQLMPATLDSDLHRPSLLEPTMTDFISILTLKASKDGVDTSLGEKDLLMLEIQYENLELRQQQIRLMNRFEQTAMDIDDRRVFVPLEPLAARQFVSPSNESGNPITRNTGKQPERKRRIIDESDFGLTQQLERTPYESDFEMAQRLHEEEIAYKLLDERDTVMAMSLQEEFRIEAGGWEFECRLCLKTYPNDDIFHLDECNHSLCRTCAAQYVLGAVLDGNFPCLCPCCKSAKSGRPPVEIPQHMALSVLSIEDQDVWLTMEREYALKNNKNFSFMYCRKVGCGILFEAGTVREAEHLTRVMCPYCQHEWCNKCDLDTWHQGETCQQYHMGFCSRQGCENRRYKLPQNPSQHYNYCSAPCLWKESESLEKTKLTLLDDTVNNLDYIAVVGAFQNSIRVNTVVQAIYQIVYPHRVAKPFLDRRAASQTIRRFHGTRTVQCGMASELAKGKAAVGPPNFCALPTCGPCGIIQNGLKGGYDGQVWSGGTAGTSHGYTFIFPGSTTRVMFLCDAVAGGLAEAAPVREAQLILPRFLILYTA
;
A
#
# COMPACT_ATOMS: atom_id res chain seq x y z
N MET A 1 -21.07 37.37 23.52
CA MET A 1 -21.11 38.83 23.77
C MET A 1 -19.98 39.18 24.73
N SER A 2 -19.11 40.16 24.51
CA SER A 2 -18.89 41.02 23.34
C SER A 2 -17.50 41.70 23.46
N LEU A 3 -16.84 42.00 22.32
CA LEU A 3 -15.80 43.04 22.13
C LEU A 3 -14.50 42.92 23.00
N ARG A 4 -13.28 42.94 22.46
CA ARG A 4 -12.70 43.87 21.47
C ARG A 4 -11.38 43.31 20.89
N LEU A 5 -11.05 43.70 19.66
CA LEU A 5 -9.70 43.65 19.09
C LEU A 5 -8.94 44.94 19.43
N GLN A 6 -7.67 44.84 19.84
CA GLN A 6 -6.68 45.92 19.71
C GLN A 6 -5.30 45.35 19.33
N ARG A 7 -4.48 46.17 18.65
CA ARG A 7 -3.22 45.77 17.99
C ARG A 7 -1.99 46.09 18.84
N ALA A 8 -0.93 45.29 18.71
CA ALA A 8 0.42 45.65 19.13
C ALA A 8 1.16 46.51 18.05
N PRO A 9 2.21 47.28 18.41
CA PRO A 9 2.79 48.32 17.54
C PRO A 9 3.99 47.87 16.67
N LYS A 10 4.35 48.73 15.69
CA LYS A 10 5.59 48.65 14.88
C LYS A 10 6.73 49.45 15.51
N LEU A 11 7.98 49.07 15.25
CA LEU A 11 9.20 49.91 15.04
C LEU A 11 10.22 49.03 14.27
N ARG A 12 10.64 49.39 13.04
CA ARG A 12 11.88 50.13 12.64
C ARG A 12 13.22 49.44 12.97
N SER A 13 14.29 49.46 12.16
CA SER A 13 14.51 49.65 10.68
C SER A 13 16.03 49.81 10.40
N MET A 14 16.63 49.16 9.38
CA MET A 14 17.83 49.67 8.65
C MET A 14 18.26 48.82 7.42
N ASN A 15 17.97 49.32 6.20
CA ASN A 15 18.83 49.64 5.03
C ASN A 15 20.29 49.10 4.89
N PRO A 16 20.94 49.18 3.67
CA PRO A 16 20.44 49.47 2.29
C PRO A 16 21.11 48.65 1.14
N PHE A 17 20.93 49.12 -0.12
CA PHE A 17 21.52 48.72 -1.43
C PHE A 17 20.84 47.55 -2.16
N TYR A 18 20.71 47.54 -3.50
CA TYR A 18 21.29 48.41 -4.55
C TYR A 18 20.22 49.12 -5.44
N ARG A 19 20.66 49.92 -6.42
CA ARG A 19 19.87 50.71 -7.39
C ARG A 19 20.11 50.19 -8.84
N ASP A 20 19.38 50.57 -9.89
CA ASP A 20 18.23 51.50 -10.06
C ASP A 20 17.02 50.69 -10.64
N THR A 21 16.14 51.03 -11.60
CA THR A 21 15.92 52.16 -12.54
C THR A 21 14.45 52.17 -13.01
N GLU A 22 14.01 53.24 -13.68
CA GLU A 22 12.65 53.46 -14.22
C GLU A 22 12.69 53.69 -15.75
N LEU A 23 11.53 53.60 -16.42
CA LEU A 23 11.11 54.53 -17.49
C LEU A 23 9.58 54.43 -17.71
N ASP A 24 8.93 55.58 -17.91
CA ASP A 24 7.49 55.76 -18.14
C ASP A 24 7.16 55.96 -19.64
N GLU A 25 5.87 55.84 -19.99
CA GLU A 25 5.07 56.58 -20.99
C GLU A 25 3.72 55.80 -21.19
N SER A 26 2.53 56.30 -20.78
CA SER A 26 1.63 57.27 -21.46
C SER A 26 1.22 56.91 -22.90
N SER A 27 -0.05 56.98 -23.34
CA SER A 27 -1.33 57.35 -22.66
C SER A 27 -2.55 57.04 -23.58
N ASP A 28 -3.75 57.40 -23.10
CA ASP A 28 -4.97 57.79 -23.86
C ASP A 28 -5.89 56.75 -24.53
N ASP A 29 -7.12 56.76 -24.01
CA ASP A 29 -8.45 56.63 -24.66
C ASP A 29 -8.57 56.19 -26.14
N ASN A 30 -9.47 55.22 -26.36
CA ASN A 30 -10.77 55.58 -26.94
C ASN A 30 -11.90 54.58 -26.62
N THR A 31 -13.08 55.12 -26.36
CA THR A 31 -14.34 54.36 -26.40
C THR A 31 -14.93 54.43 -27.81
N MET A 32 -15.60 53.36 -28.25
CA MET A 32 -16.93 53.50 -28.88
C MET A 32 -17.62 52.14 -28.96
N SER A 33 -18.90 52.14 -28.66
CA SER A 33 -19.82 51.04 -28.90
C SER A 33 -20.67 51.33 -30.13
N GLU A 34 -21.10 50.32 -30.88
CA GLU A 34 -22.51 50.26 -31.24
C GLU A 34 -22.97 48.86 -31.67
N SER A 35 -24.28 48.69 -31.71
CA SER A 35 -24.98 47.44 -32.01
C SER A 35 -25.98 47.66 -33.13
N SER A 36 -26.25 46.63 -33.93
CA SER A 36 -27.56 46.51 -34.60
C SER A 36 -27.84 45.07 -35.03
N SER A 37 -29.09 44.66 -34.84
CA SER A 37 -29.69 43.49 -35.45
C SER A 37 -30.45 43.91 -36.72
N ILE A 38 -30.75 42.96 -37.62
CA ILE A 38 -32.00 42.88 -38.39
C ILE A 38 -32.05 41.58 -39.21
N ALA A 39 -33.26 41.06 -39.38
CA ALA A 39 -33.68 40.00 -40.30
C ALA A 39 -35.20 40.23 -40.57
N PRO A 40 -35.93 39.41 -41.37
CA PRO A 40 -35.54 38.41 -42.36
C PRO A 40 -36.19 38.70 -43.74
N SER A 41 -36.15 37.75 -44.70
CA SER A 41 -37.21 37.56 -45.72
C SER A 41 -37.04 36.22 -46.46
N ALA A 42 -38.08 35.75 -47.15
CA ALA A 42 -38.12 34.47 -47.86
C ALA A 42 -38.99 34.53 -49.12
N SER A 43 -38.65 33.77 -50.17
CA SER A 43 -39.57 33.48 -51.30
C SER A 43 -39.14 32.34 -52.25
N THR A 44 -39.96 31.28 -52.28
CA THR A 44 -40.74 30.84 -53.46
C THR A 44 -40.08 30.19 -54.71
N ALA A 45 -40.28 28.86 -54.81
CA ALA A 45 -40.79 28.09 -55.97
C ALA A 45 -39.90 27.49 -57.11
N CYS A 46 -39.99 26.15 -57.20
CA CYS A 46 -40.42 25.31 -58.34
C CYS A 46 -39.76 25.38 -59.75
N VAL A 47 -39.28 24.21 -60.22
CA VAL A 47 -39.45 23.72 -61.61
C VAL A 47 -39.62 22.19 -61.61
N ALA A 48 -40.25 21.62 -62.66
CA ALA A 48 -40.40 20.19 -62.98
C ALA A 48 -40.39 20.02 -64.52
N GLU A 49 -40.43 18.84 -65.16
CA GLU A 49 -40.63 17.44 -64.73
C GLU A 49 -39.94 16.49 -65.75
N SER A 50 -39.81 15.19 -65.46
CA SER A 50 -39.96 14.12 -66.47
C SER A 50 -39.96 12.71 -65.86
N SER A 51 -40.68 11.80 -66.52
CA SER A 51 -40.95 10.43 -66.08
C SER A 51 -40.68 9.42 -67.21
N ILE A 52 -40.18 8.21 -66.88
CA ILE A 52 -40.22 7.03 -67.77
C ILE A 52 -40.70 5.83 -66.96
N SER A 53 -41.60 5.03 -67.55
CA SER A 53 -42.36 3.98 -66.89
C SER A 53 -42.26 2.65 -67.65
N GLY A 54 -42.35 1.50 -66.97
CA GLY A 54 -42.66 0.23 -67.66
C GLY A 54 -42.46 -1.07 -66.87
N LEU A 55 -43.56 -1.83 -66.75
CA LEU A 55 -43.65 -3.29 -66.54
C LEU A 55 -43.17 -3.88 -65.17
N GLY A 56 -43.93 -4.76 -64.48
CA GLY A 56 -45.34 -5.10 -64.70
C GLY A 56 -45.91 -6.39 -64.08
N MET A 57 -46.09 -6.45 -62.74
CA MET A 57 -47.07 -7.34 -62.03
C MET A 57 -46.87 -8.88 -62.13
N PRO A 58 -47.57 -9.74 -61.33
CA PRO A 58 -48.73 -9.49 -60.45
C PRO A 58 -48.58 -9.85 -58.96
N ARG A 59 -49.50 -9.31 -58.13
CA ARG A 59 -50.00 -9.91 -56.88
C ARG A 59 -51.30 -10.70 -57.21
N GLU A 60 -51.71 -11.72 -56.47
CA GLU A 60 -52.39 -11.74 -55.15
C GLU A 60 -52.61 -13.23 -54.74
N PRO A 61 -53.19 -13.62 -53.57
CA PRO A 61 -53.99 -12.83 -52.62
C PRO A 61 -53.52 -12.89 -51.15
N ASP A 62 -54.14 -12.03 -50.32
CA ASP A 62 -54.03 -12.08 -48.86
C ASP A 62 -54.70 -13.33 -48.28
N ALA A 63 -53.99 -14.06 -47.43
CA ALA A 63 -54.57 -15.08 -46.56
C ALA A 63 -54.99 -14.44 -45.23
N MET A 64 -56.30 -14.40 -44.96
CA MET A 64 -56.83 -13.90 -43.70
C MET A 64 -56.32 -14.75 -42.52
N PHE A 65 -55.53 -14.15 -41.62
CA PHE A 65 -55.35 -14.67 -40.27
C PHE A 65 -56.28 -13.93 -39.32
N GLU A 66 -57.23 -14.66 -38.74
CA GLU A 66 -58.08 -14.15 -37.67
C GLU A 66 -57.20 -13.75 -36.48
N THR A 67 -57.26 -12.48 -36.09
CA THR A 67 -56.62 -12.01 -34.85
C THR A 67 -57.38 -12.58 -33.66
N MET A 68 -57.00 -13.77 -33.20
CA MET A 68 -57.48 -14.29 -31.93
C MET A 68 -57.17 -13.26 -30.83
N PRO A 69 -58.15 -12.90 -29.98
CA PRO A 69 -57.94 -11.91 -28.94
C PRO A 69 -56.84 -12.41 -27.99
N ALA A 70 -55.79 -11.61 -27.84
CA ALA A 70 -54.71 -11.91 -26.91
C ALA A 70 -55.31 -12.13 -25.51
N LYS A 71 -54.96 -13.25 -24.85
CA LYS A 71 -55.35 -13.47 -23.45
C LYS A 71 -54.91 -12.24 -22.64
N PRO A 72 -55.76 -11.69 -21.76
CA PRO A 72 -55.38 -10.54 -20.94
C PRO A 72 -54.13 -10.91 -20.14
N ARG A 73 -53.07 -10.10 -20.28
CA ARG A 73 -51.80 -10.33 -19.56
C ARG A 73 -52.09 -10.31 -18.05
N PRO A 74 -51.56 -11.25 -17.26
CA PRO A 74 -51.67 -11.16 -15.81
C PRO A 74 -50.99 -9.88 -15.32
N TYR A 75 -51.65 -9.17 -14.40
CA TYR A 75 -51.27 -7.81 -14.02
C TYR A 75 -49.86 -7.75 -13.41
N GLY A 76 -48.96 -7.01 -14.07
CA GLY A 76 -47.54 -6.89 -13.71
C GLY A 76 -46.58 -7.88 -14.39
N ALA A 77 -47.05 -8.69 -15.36
CA ALA A 77 -46.16 -9.51 -16.20
C ALA A 77 -45.53 -8.68 -17.35
N PRO A 78 -44.24 -8.85 -17.64
CA PRO A 78 -43.54 -8.06 -18.67
C PRO A 78 -43.92 -8.45 -20.10
N GLU A 79 -43.68 -7.55 -21.03
CA GLU A 79 -43.55 -7.90 -22.45
C GLU A 79 -42.18 -8.51 -22.72
N VAL A 80 -42.12 -9.61 -23.50
CA VAL A 80 -40.89 -10.39 -23.73
C VAL A 80 -40.47 -10.29 -25.19
N ILE A 81 -39.24 -9.85 -25.44
CA ILE A 81 -38.59 -9.84 -26.76
C ILE A 81 -37.39 -10.78 -26.68
N CYS A 82 -37.50 -11.97 -27.29
CA CYS A 82 -36.47 -13.01 -27.26
C CYS A 82 -35.97 -13.39 -28.67
N ALA A 83 -34.70 -13.80 -28.75
CA ALA A 83 -34.09 -14.28 -29.99
C ALA A 83 -34.54 -15.72 -30.29
N LYS A 84 -34.73 -16.06 -31.57
CA LYS A 84 -35.06 -17.42 -31.99
C LYS A 84 -33.81 -18.17 -32.43
N GLY A 85 -33.56 -19.34 -31.83
CA GLY A 85 -32.65 -20.35 -32.36
C GLY A 85 -31.15 -20.13 -32.15
N HIS A 86 -30.74 -19.17 -31.32
CA HIS A 86 -29.33 -19.00 -30.92
C HIS A 86 -29.12 -19.45 -29.47
N SER A 87 -29.16 -20.77 -29.25
CA SER A 87 -28.59 -21.35 -28.04
C SER A 87 -27.07 -21.27 -28.11
N ALA A 88 -26.50 -20.18 -27.60
CA ALA A 88 -25.09 -20.19 -27.24
C ALA A 88 -24.86 -21.25 -26.15
N ASP A 89 -23.74 -21.96 -26.21
CA ASP A 89 -23.24 -22.70 -25.06
C ASP A 89 -22.74 -21.67 -24.03
N ILE A 90 -23.65 -21.17 -23.19
CA ILE A 90 -23.36 -20.14 -22.18
C ILE A 90 -22.62 -20.80 -21.01
N SER A 91 -21.32 -21.03 -21.19
CA SER A 91 -20.41 -21.40 -20.12
C SER A 91 -19.66 -20.17 -19.59
N LEU A 92 -19.80 -19.94 -18.28
CA LEU A 92 -18.84 -19.26 -17.39
C LEU A 92 -18.86 -17.73 -17.23
N SER A 93 -19.33 -16.89 -18.17
CA SER A 93 -19.61 -15.47 -17.81
C SER A 93 -20.68 -14.75 -18.63
N CYS A 94 -21.65 -14.18 -17.92
CA CYS A 94 -22.73 -13.34 -18.44
C CYS A 94 -22.38 -11.84 -18.54
N ILE A 95 -21.34 -11.39 -17.84
CA ILE A 95 -20.98 -9.97 -17.68
C ILE A 95 -20.71 -9.23 -19.00
N PRO A 96 -20.01 -9.82 -20.01
CA PRO A 96 -19.88 -9.20 -21.33
C PRO A 96 -21.23 -8.82 -21.96
N SER A 97 -22.23 -9.70 -21.85
CA SER A 97 -23.59 -9.45 -22.37
C SER A 97 -24.30 -8.33 -21.63
N CYS A 98 -24.11 -8.22 -20.32
CA CYS A 98 -24.64 -7.10 -19.54
C CYS A 98 -23.98 -5.75 -19.94
N MET A 99 -22.69 -5.76 -20.27
CA MET A 99 -21.95 -4.56 -20.66
C MET A 99 -22.34 -4.07 -22.07
N GLU A 100 -22.41 -4.97 -23.06
CA GLU A 100 -22.88 -4.61 -24.40
C GLU A 100 -24.36 -4.22 -24.41
N ALA A 101 -25.21 -4.88 -23.61
CA ALA A 101 -26.61 -4.47 -23.45
C ALA A 101 -26.73 -3.04 -22.90
N CYS A 102 -25.94 -2.64 -21.90
CA CYS A 102 -25.91 -1.26 -21.43
C CYS A 102 -25.58 -0.26 -22.55
N LEU A 103 -24.58 -0.57 -23.40
CA LEU A 103 -24.18 0.26 -24.54
C LEU A 103 -25.32 0.39 -25.57
N GLN A 104 -25.90 -0.73 -26.00
CA GLN A 104 -26.99 -0.74 -26.98
C GLN A 104 -28.25 -0.01 -26.47
N ILE A 105 -28.64 -0.19 -25.20
CA ILE A 105 -29.82 0.46 -24.60
C ILE A 105 -29.68 2.00 -24.54
N PHE A 106 -28.47 2.52 -24.35
CA PHE A 106 -28.23 3.97 -24.34
C PHE A 106 -28.12 4.59 -25.73
N TYR A 107 -27.57 3.86 -26.70
CA TYR A 107 -27.08 4.44 -27.95
C TYR A 107 -27.85 4.03 -29.22
N ASN A 108 -28.49 2.86 -29.24
CA ASN A 108 -29.32 2.42 -30.36
C ASN A 108 -30.69 3.12 -30.35
N ARG A 109 -30.69 4.43 -30.59
CA ARG A 109 -31.88 5.31 -30.44
C ARG A 109 -33.06 4.95 -31.35
N ASN A 110 -32.80 4.27 -32.47
CA ASN A 110 -33.82 3.93 -33.45
C ASN A 110 -34.61 2.66 -33.07
N ARG A 111 -33.93 1.65 -32.51
CA ARG A 111 -34.53 0.37 -32.07
C ARG A 111 -33.76 -0.22 -30.89
N PRO A 112 -33.83 0.36 -29.68
CA PRO A 112 -33.03 -0.11 -28.53
C PRO A 112 -33.47 -1.50 -28.02
N TYR A 113 -34.72 -1.89 -28.30
CA TYR A 113 -35.33 -3.14 -27.85
C TYR A 113 -35.87 -3.90 -29.06
N SER A 114 -34.98 -4.58 -29.80
CA SER A 114 -35.36 -5.34 -31.00
C SER A 114 -34.54 -6.62 -31.16
N LEU A 115 -35.04 -7.53 -32.03
CA LEU A 115 -34.37 -8.79 -32.33
C LEU A 115 -32.92 -8.58 -32.81
N ALA A 116 -32.71 -7.63 -33.73
CA ALA A 116 -31.38 -7.30 -34.26
C ALA A 116 -30.45 -6.76 -33.16
N THR A 117 -30.97 -5.94 -32.24
CA THR A 117 -30.21 -5.43 -31.09
C THR A 117 -29.77 -6.55 -30.15
N LEU A 118 -30.64 -7.55 -29.95
CA LEU A 118 -30.38 -8.73 -29.14
C LEU A 118 -29.38 -9.67 -29.84
N GLU A 119 -29.46 -9.81 -31.16
CA GLU A 119 -28.48 -10.51 -31.99
C GLU A 119 -27.11 -9.83 -31.95
N ASP A 120 -27.02 -8.50 -32.03
CA ASP A 120 -25.76 -7.74 -31.93
C ASP A 120 -25.10 -7.91 -30.55
N ILE A 121 -25.87 -7.92 -29.45
CA ILE A 121 -25.36 -8.21 -28.10
C ILE A 121 -24.75 -9.62 -28.05
N LEU A 122 -25.48 -10.64 -28.51
CA LEU A 122 -25.01 -12.03 -28.50
C LEU A 122 -23.82 -12.24 -29.45
N LYS A 123 -23.77 -11.52 -30.57
CA LYS A 123 -22.66 -11.51 -31.52
C LYS A 123 -21.38 -10.94 -30.89
N ALA A 124 -21.48 -9.84 -30.14
CA ALA A 124 -20.35 -9.25 -29.41
C ALA A 124 -19.75 -10.22 -28.38
N THR A 125 -20.59 -11.03 -27.75
CA THR A 125 -20.23 -11.83 -26.57
C THR A 125 -19.87 -13.26 -26.91
N SER A 126 -20.29 -13.76 -28.09
CA SER A 126 -19.80 -15.00 -28.69
C SER A 126 -18.27 -15.05 -28.93
N ARG A 127 -17.60 -13.90 -28.81
CA ARG A 127 -16.13 -13.74 -28.87
C ARG A 127 -15.43 -13.80 -27.50
N TYR A 128 -16.18 -13.86 -26.41
CA TYR A 128 -15.61 -14.14 -25.09
C TYR A 128 -15.38 -15.65 -24.94
N ARG A 129 -14.12 -16.04 -24.68
CA ARG A 129 -13.67 -17.44 -24.54
C ARG A 129 -13.26 -17.83 -23.13
N GLY A 130 -13.13 -16.86 -22.23
CA GLY A 130 -12.46 -17.05 -20.94
C GLY A 130 -13.31 -17.82 -19.92
N GLU A 131 -12.65 -18.71 -19.17
CA GLU A 131 -13.31 -19.58 -18.19
C GLU A 131 -13.55 -18.92 -16.82
N SER A 132 -13.26 -17.61 -16.65
CA SER A 132 -13.17 -16.99 -15.33
C SER A 132 -14.15 -15.85 -15.06
N ASP A 133 -14.54 -15.70 -13.79
CA ASP A 133 -15.41 -14.63 -13.28
C ASP A 133 -14.80 -13.23 -13.45
N ILE A 134 -15.02 -12.60 -14.60
CA ILE A 134 -14.66 -11.21 -14.84
C ILE A 134 -15.74 -10.28 -14.25
N LYS A 135 -15.35 -9.35 -13.38
CA LYS A 135 -16.26 -8.34 -12.82
C LYS A 135 -16.59 -7.25 -13.84
N ALA A 136 -17.80 -6.72 -13.81
CA ALA A 136 -18.24 -5.66 -14.72
C ALA A 136 -17.40 -4.36 -14.58
N THR A 137 -16.86 -4.07 -13.40
CA THR A 137 -15.90 -2.98 -13.17
C THR A 137 -14.64 -3.14 -14.02
N ASP A 138 -14.11 -4.36 -14.04
CA ASP A 138 -12.81 -4.72 -14.62
C ASP A 138 -12.95 -4.78 -16.14
N LEU A 139 -14.08 -5.30 -16.63
CA LEU A 139 -14.42 -5.28 -18.06
C LEU A 139 -14.66 -3.86 -18.57
N ARG A 140 -15.35 -3.00 -17.79
CA ARG A 140 -15.54 -1.57 -18.14
C ARG A 140 -14.22 -0.83 -18.24
N ALA A 141 -13.27 -1.09 -17.34
CA ALA A 141 -11.97 -0.41 -17.33
C ALA A 141 -10.99 -0.98 -18.37
N GLY A 142 -11.01 -2.30 -18.59
CA GLY A 142 -10.07 -2.98 -19.48
C GLY A 142 -10.38 -2.83 -20.98
N MET A 143 -11.65 -2.69 -21.37
CA MET A 143 -12.06 -2.61 -22.77
C MET A 143 -12.39 -1.18 -23.21
N ARG A 144 -11.74 -0.69 -24.27
CA ARG A 144 -11.95 0.68 -24.78
C ARG A 144 -13.41 0.96 -25.16
N ARG A 145 -14.09 -0.03 -25.77
CA ARG A 145 -15.50 0.06 -26.18
C ARG A 145 -16.42 0.44 -25.01
N TYR A 146 -16.12 -0.03 -23.80
CA TYR A 146 -16.92 0.24 -22.60
C TYR A 146 -16.38 1.41 -21.77
N ASN A 147 -15.06 1.55 -21.62
CA ASN A 147 -14.48 2.64 -20.84
C ASN A 147 -14.87 4.03 -21.37
N ASP A 148 -14.83 4.20 -22.70
CA ASP A 148 -14.97 5.51 -23.34
C ASP A 148 -16.44 5.93 -23.50
N THR A 149 -17.38 4.98 -23.36
CA THR A 149 -18.82 5.14 -23.66
C THR A 149 -19.73 4.99 -22.44
N LEU A 150 -19.33 4.20 -21.43
CA LEU A 150 -20.12 3.89 -20.23
C LEU A 150 -19.47 4.49 -18.98
N ASN A 151 -20.03 5.60 -18.49
CA ASN A 151 -19.59 6.26 -17.26
C ASN A 151 -20.25 5.61 -16.04
N MET A 152 -19.42 5.17 -15.09
CA MET A 152 -19.86 4.68 -13.79
C MET A 152 -20.36 5.84 -12.91
N ILE A 153 -21.59 5.72 -12.40
CA ILE A 153 -22.15 6.64 -11.40
C ILE A 153 -21.79 6.16 -9.98
N SER A 154 -21.90 4.84 -9.75
CA SER A 154 -21.61 4.20 -8.46
C SER A 154 -21.41 2.70 -8.65
N HIS A 155 -20.68 2.09 -7.71
CA HIS A 155 -20.68 0.64 -7.49
C HIS A 155 -20.96 0.43 -6.00
N VAL A 156 -21.98 -0.37 -5.67
CA VAL A 156 -22.40 -0.61 -4.29
C VAL A 156 -22.77 -2.08 -4.08
N GLN A 157 -22.71 -2.54 -2.83
CA GLN A 157 -23.38 -3.76 -2.39
C GLN A 157 -24.58 -3.38 -1.50
N CYS A 158 -25.71 -4.06 -1.68
CA CYS A 158 -26.87 -3.93 -0.78
C CYS A 158 -27.52 -5.29 -0.51
N SER A 159 -28.47 -5.32 0.42
CA SER A 159 -29.26 -6.53 0.70
C SER A 159 -30.31 -6.74 -0.40
N LEU A 160 -30.72 -7.98 -0.62
CA LEU A 160 -31.91 -8.32 -1.43
C LEU A 160 -33.20 -7.67 -0.89
N THR A 161 -33.25 -7.35 0.40
CA THR A 161 -34.36 -6.58 0.99
C THR A 161 -34.47 -5.16 0.45
N ASP A 162 -33.38 -4.60 -0.09
CA ASP A 162 -33.33 -3.22 -0.61
C ASP A 162 -33.74 -3.11 -2.09
N LEU A 163 -34.01 -4.23 -2.78
CA LEU A 163 -34.47 -4.26 -4.18
C LEU A 163 -35.62 -3.29 -4.52
N PRO A 164 -36.67 -3.10 -3.68
CA PRO A 164 -37.72 -2.11 -3.97
C PRO A 164 -37.17 -0.68 -4.00
N ARG A 165 -36.29 -0.36 -3.05
CA ARG A 165 -35.66 0.95 -2.92
C ARG A 165 -34.70 1.23 -4.07
N LEU A 166 -33.95 0.23 -4.53
CA LEU A 166 -33.09 0.35 -5.72
C LEU A 166 -33.87 0.84 -6.95
N VAL A 167 -35.07 0.29 -7.18
CA VAL A 167 -35.92 0.67 -8.32
C VAL A 167 -36.50 2.09 -8.18
N ASP A 168 -36.71 2.57 -6.95
CA ASP A 168 -37.05 3.97 -6.67
C ASP A 168 -35.86 4.91 -6.87
N ASP A 169 -34.69 4.57 -6.32
CA ASP A 169 -33.45 5.34 -6.44
C ASP A 169 -32.99 5.42 -7.92
N LEU A 170 -33.16 4.37 -8.72
CA LEU A 170 -32.93 4.39 -10.18
C LEU A 170 -33.83 5.39 -10.92
N ALA A 171 -35.12 5.43 -10.59
CA ALA A 171 -36.05 6.39 -11.19
C ALA A 171 -35.74 7.84 -10.75
N ALA A 172 -35.25 8.03 -9.52
CA ALA A 172 -34.77 9.33 -9.05
C ALA A 172 -33.45 9.75 -9.73
N MET A 173 -32.49 8.82 -9.91
CA MET A 173 -31.24 9.06 -10.61
C MET A 173 -31.46 9.42 -12.08
N THR A 174 -32.34 8.72 -12.78
CA THR A 174 -32.71 9.02 -14.18
C THR A 174 -33.22 10.46 -14.32
N LYS A 175 -34.14 10.87 -13.44
CA LYS A 175 -34.66 12.25 -13.38
C LYS A 175 -33.56 13.28 -13.04
N LYS A 176 -32.63 12.94 -12.14
CA LYS A 176 -31.52 13.82 -11.74
C LYS A 176 -30.44 13.97 -12.81
N GLN A 177 -30.18 12.94 -13.62
CA GLN A 177 -29.15 12.95 -14.67
C GLN A 177 -29.69 13.46 -16.02
N GLY A 178 -31.01 13.61 -16.18
CA GLY A 178 -31.67 14.06 -17.41
C GLY A 178 -31.65 13.04 -18.56
N GLN A 179 -31.11 11.84 -18.32
CA GLN A 179 -30.82 10.82 -19.32
C GLN A 179 -31.07 9.42 -18.75
N SER A 180 -31.15 8.43 -19.62
CA SER A 180 -31.31 7.02 -19.23
C SER A 180 -30.17 6.54 -18.31
N VAL A 181 -30.51 5.71 -17.33
CA VAL A 181 -29.56 5.09 -16.39
C VAL A 181 -29.79 3.58 -16.40
N ALA A 182 -28.72 2.79 -16.33
CA ALA A 182 -28.79 1.35 -16.20
C ALA A 182 -27.97 0.87 -14.99
N VAL A 183 -28.37 -0.26 -14.41
CA VAL A 183 -27.53 -1.02 -13.47
C VAL A 183 -27.29 -2.42 -13.99
N ILE A 184 -26.08 -2.92 -13.77
CA ILE A 184 -25.81 -4.35 -13.78
C ILE A 184 -25.96 -4.83 -12.33
N ILE A 185 -26.87 -5.79 -12.11
CA ILE A 185 -27.10 -6.43 -10.82
C ILE A 185 -26.52 -7.84 -10.91
N THR A 186 -25.59 -8.18 -10.00
CA THR A 186 -24.87 -9.46 -9.96
C THR A 186 -25.04 -10.12 -8.60
N LYS A 187 -25.45 -11.40 -8.59
CA LYS A 187 -25.50 -12.27 -7.41
C LYS A 187 -24.94 -13.65 -7.78
N SER A 188 -23.76 -14.00 -7.26
CA SER A 188 -23.05 -15.22 -7.68
C SER A 188 -22.95 -15.26 -9.22
N LEU A 189 -23.28 -16.38 -9.87
CA LEU A 189 -23.24 -16.56 -11.33
C LEU A 189 -24.38 -15.83 -12.10
N GLU A 190 -25.39 -15.30 -11.43
CA GLU A 190 -26.50 -14.58 -12.06
C GLU A 190 -26.17 -13.09 -12.22
N SER A 191 -26.21 -12.58 -13.46
CA SER A 191 -26.16 -11.14 -13.73
C SER A 191 -27.18 -10.71 -14.79
N ILE A 192 -27.79 -9.56 -14.55
CA ILE A 192 -28.82 -8.95 -15.40
C ILE A 192 -28.62 -7.43 -15.47
N VAL A 193 -29.17 -6.80 -16.51
CA VAL A 193 -29.23 -5.33 -16.61
C VAL A 193 -30.63 -4.86 -16.29
N VAL A 194 -30.79 -3.80 -15.50
CA VAL A 194 -32.05 -3.06 -15.33
C VAL A 194 -31.84 -1.61 -15.78
N ALA A 195 -32.57 -1.19 -16.80
CA ALA A 195 -32.46 0.14 -17.39
C ALA A 195 -33.76 0.95 -17.28
N VAL A 196 -33.63 2.19 -16.79
CA VAL A 196 -34.72 3.17 -16.70
C VAL A 196 -34.43 4.29 -17.70
N GLN A 197 -35.33 4.48 -18.66
CA GLN A 197 -35.24 5.56 -19.64
C GLN A 197 -35.93 6.84 -19.15
N ASN A 198 -35.51 7.98 -19.69
CA ASN A 198 -36.26 9.22 -19.57
C ASN A 198 -37.55 9.18 -20.43
N GLU A 199 -38.57 9.97 -20.07
CA GLU A 199 -39.85 10.17 -20.78
C GLU A 199 -40.87 9.00 -20.71
N ASN A 200 -41.30 8.58 -19.52
CA ASN A 200 -42.46 7.67 -19.29
C ASN A 200 -42.44 6.32 -20.06
N LYS A 201 -41.26 5.84 -20.46
CA LYS A 201 -41.09 4.52 -21.12
C LYS A 201 -41.05 3.39 -20.07
N PRO A 202 -41.38 2.14 -20.46
CA PRO A 202 -41.30 0.99 -19.55
C PRO A 202 -39.88 0.80 -19.00
N ILE A 203 -39.77 0.19 -17.82
CA ILE A 203 -38.47 -0.21 -17.27
C ILE A 203 -38.06 -1.49 -17.99
N VAL A 204 -36.86 -1.53 -18.55
CA VAL A 204 -36.40 -2.67 -19.34
C VAL A 204 -35.32 -3.45 -18.59
N VAL A 205 -35.52 -4.75 -18.50
CA VAL A 205 -34.49 -5.70 -18.07
C VAL A 205 -33.90 -6.37 -19.30
N PHE A 206 -32.58 -6.55 -19.34
CA PHE A 206 -31.95 -7.54 -20.20
C PHE A 206 -31.50 -8.70 -19.32
N ASP A 207 -32.06 -9.87 -19.60
CA ASP A 207 -31.66 -11.13 -18.99
C ASP A 207 -30.98 -12.00 -20.05
N CYS A 208 -29.81 -12.53 -19.70
CA CYS A 208 -28.95 -13.25 -20.61
C CYS A 208 -29.18 -14.77 -20.58
N HIS A 209 -29.75 -15.30 -19.50
CA HIS A 209 -29.93 -16.74 -19.31
C HIS A 209 -31.34 -17.18 -19.75
N PRO A 210 -31.51 -18.39 -20.32
CA PRO A 210 -32.83 -18.91 -20.67
C PRO A 210 -33.68 -19.16 -19.42
N ARG A 211 -34.91 -18.66 -19.40
CA ARG A 211 -35.88 -18.90 -18.31
C ARG A 211 -37.02 -19.79 -18.80
N PRO A 212 -37.16 -21.03 -18.31
CA PRO A 212 -38.09 -22.03 -18.86
C PRO A 212 -39.52 -21.52 -19.08
N ASP A 213 -40.07 -20.78 -18.13
CA ASP A 213 -41.47 -20.31 -18.12
C ASP A 213 -41.69 -18.96 -18.82
N LEU A 214 -40.62 -18.27 -19.28
CA LEU A 214 -40.70 -16.89 -19.78
C LEU A 214 -39.95 -16.66 -21.11
N HIS A 215 -38.72 -17.15 -21.22
CA HIS A 215 -37.91 -17.12 -22.45
C HIS A 215 -36.97 -18.35 -22.50
N PRO A 216 -37.49 -19.55 -22.82
CA PRO A 216 -36.70 -20.78 -22.85
C PRO A 216 -35.69 -20.87 -24.01
N GLN A 217 -35.61 -19.85 -24.88
CA GLN A 217 -34.77 -19.87 -26.10
C GLN A 217 -33.43 -19.15 -25.96
N GLY A 218 -33.15 -18.53 -24.81
CA GLY A 218 -31.92 -17.79 -24.53
C GLY A 218 -32.20 -16.42 -23.91
N ALA A 219 -31.32 -15.46 -24.19
CA ALA A 219 -31.43 -14.08 -23.73
C ALA A 219 -32.71 -13.38 -24.23
N ALA A 220 -33.19 -12.40 -23.46
CA ALA A 220 -34.37 -11.61 -23.77
C ALA A 220 -34.32 -10.19 -23.16
N PHE A 221 -35.05 -9.27 -23.80
CA PHE A 221 -35.49 -8.04 -23.15
C PHE A 221 -36.88 -8.26 -22.51
N LEU A 222 -37.04 -7.80 -21.28
CA LEU A 222 -38.30 -7.83 -20.52
C LEU A 222 -38.72 -6.39 -20.22
N LEU A 223 -39.88 -5.96 -20.71
CA LEU A 223 -40.38 -4.60 -20.56
C LEU A 223 -41.50 -4.56 -19.52
N PHE A 224 -41.26 -3.87 -18.40
CA PHE A 224 -42.19 -3.74 -17.29
C PHE A 224 -42.88 -2.36 -17.31
N GLU A 225 -44.21 -2.38 -17.32
CA GLU A 225 -45.04 -1.16 -17.20
C GLU A 225 -45.00 -0.57 -15.77
N ASP A 226 -44.75 -1.40 -14.76
CA ASP A 226 -44.80 -1.01 -13.35
C ASP A 226 -43.62 -1.56 -12.52
N LYS A 227 -43.29 -0.85 -11.44
CA LYS A 227 -42.15 -1.18 -10.56
C LYS A 227 -42.35 -2.47 -9.77
N ASN A 228 -43.58 -2.83 -9.42
CA ASN A 228 -43.87 -3.99 -8.56
C ASN A 228 -43.74 -5.30 -9.35
N GLY A 229 -44.11 -5.30 -10.64
CA GLY A 229 -43.80 -6.41 -11.55
C GLY A 229 -42.29 -6.70 -11.60
N LEU A 230 -41.48 -5.65 -11.80
CA LEU A 230 -40.02 -5.75 -11.79
C LEU A 230 -39.48 -6.27 -10.45
N VAL A 231 -39.87 -5.67 -9.32
CA VAL A 231 -39.37 -6.08 -7.99
C VAL A 231 -39.70 -7.54 -7.69
N LYS A 232 -40.90 -8.02 -8.04
CA LYS A 232 -41.26 -9.44 -7.90
C LYS A 232 -40.38 -10.34 -8.76
N TYR A 233 -40.13 -9.97 -10.01
CA TYR A 233 -39.25 -10.70 -10.91
C TYR A 233 -37.82 -10.79 -10.36
N LEU A 234 -37.26 -9.68 -9.88
CA LEU A 234 -35.93 -9.65 -9.26
C LEU A 234 -35.86 -10.53 -8.00
N GLN A 235 -36.90 -10.55 -7.18
CA GLN A 235 -37.00 -11.41 -5.98
C GLN A 235 -37.18 -12.90 -6.30
N GLN A 236 -37.84 -13.23 -7.42
CA GLN A 236 -37.95 -14.60 -7.92
C GLN A 236 -36.63 -15.12 -8.52
N LEU A 237 -35.91 -14.25 -9.23
CA LEU A 237 -34.62 -14.57 -9.84
C LEU A 237 -33.50 -14.69 -8.79
N MET A 238 -33.50 -13.82 -7.78
CA MET A 238 -32.48 -13.76 -6.74
C MET A 238 -33.10 -13.98 -5.36
N PRO A 239 -33.56 -15.20 -5.03
CA PRO A 239 -34.17 -15.48 -3.73
C PRO A 239 -33.17 -15.28 -2.60
N ALA A 240 -33.68 -14.84 -1.44
CA ALA A 240 -32.91 -14.75 -0.20
C ALA A 240 -32.72 -16.14 0.44
N THR A 241 -31.59 -16.37 1.09
CA THR A 241 -31.29 -17.63 1.79
C THR A 241 -32.02 -17.70 3.13
N LEU A 242 -33.21 -18.31 3.13
CA LEU A 242 -33.89 -18.70 4.36
C LEU A 242 -33.13 -19.86 5.03
N ASP A 243 -32.58 -19.58 6.22
CA ASP A 243 -31.76 -20.49 7.02
C ASP A 243 -32.58 -21.70 7.49
N SER A 244 -32.46 -22.83 6.77
CA SER A 244 -33.06 -24.12 7.11
C SER A 244 -32.34 -25.26 6.37
N ASP A 245 -31.90 -26.27 7.13
CA ASP A 245 -31.41 -27.58 6.70
C ASP A 245 -30.25 -27.65 5.69
N LEU A 246 -29.01 -27.49 6.18
CA LEU A 246 -27.84 -28.17 5.58
C LEU A 246 -26.74 -28.54 6.62
N HIS A 247 -26.78 -29.78 7.10
CA HIS A 247 -25.79 -30.32 8.05
C HIS A 247 -24.42 -30.63 7.37
N ARG A 248 -23.61 -29.60 7.11
CA ARG A 248 -22.14 -29.74 6.96
C ARG A 248 -21.41 -28.39 7.08
N PRO A 249 -20.64 -28.13 8.15
CA PRO A 249 -19.84 -26.92 8.26
C PRO A 249 -18.50 -27.07 7.51
N SER A 250 -18.50 -26.73 6.21
CA SER A 250 -17.28 -26.18 5.59
C SER A 250 -17.04 -24.77 6.15
N LEU A 251 -15.77 -24.39 6.35
CA LEU A 251 -15.42 -23.10 6.94
C LEU A 251 -15.52 -21.97 5.91
N LEU A 252 -16.08 -20.83 6.34
CA LEU A 252 -16.43 -19.63 5.55
C LEU A 252 -17.72 -19.77 4.70
N GLU A 253 -18.33 -18.62 4.37
CA GLU A 253 -19.56 -18.42 3.57
C GLU A 253 -20.99 -18.67 4.16
N PRO A 254 -21.32 -18.28 5.42
CA PRO A 254 -22.71 -18.03 5.82
C PRO A 254 -23.18 -16.56 5.71
N THR A 255 -22.29 -15.61 5.41
CA THR A 255 -22.54 -14.15 5.62
C THR A 255 -22.61 -13.31 4.34
N MET A 256 -22.49 -13.92 3.16
CA MET A 256 -22.45 -13.21 1.87
C MET A 256 -23.62 -13.54 0.92
N THR A 257 -24.46 -14.53 1.26
CA THR A 257 -25.47 -15.10 0.36
C THR A 257 -26.69 -14.21 0.08
N ASP A 258 -26.92 -13.16 0.87
CA ASP A 258 -28.07 -12.24 0.71
C ASP A 258 -27.70 -10.84 0.17
N PHE A 259 -26.45 -10.64 -0.23
CA PHE A 259 -25.98 -9.39 -0.83
C PHE A 259 -25.92 -9.47 -2.36
N ILE A 260 -26.20 -8.33 -3.01
CA ILE A 260 -26.08 -8.14 -4.47
C ILE A 260 -25.10 -7.02 -4.78
N SER A 261 -24.30 -7.19 -5.83
CA SER A 261 -23.41 -6.16 -6.38
C SER A 261 -24.15 -5.37 -7.46
N ILE A 262 -24.15 -4.05 -7.36
CA ILE A 262 -24.89 -3.14 -8.25
C ILE A 262 -23.91 -2.12 -8.85
N LEU A 263 -23.65 -2.23 -10.15
CA LEU A 263 -22.85 -1.27 -10.92
C LEU A 263 -23.78 -0.34 -11.70
N THR A 264 -23.86 0.93 -11.30
CA THR A 264 -24.70 1.95 -11.96
C THR A 264 -23.93 2.66 -13.06
N LEU A 265 -24.49 2.66 -14.28
CA LEU A 265 -23.89 3.21 -15.49
C LEU A 265 -24.80 4.26 -16.16
N LYS A 266 -24.19 5.16 -16.92
CA LYS A 266 -24.85 6.07 -17.88
C LYS A 266 -24.01 6.28 -19.14
N ALA A 267 -24.62 6.87 -20.16
CA ALA A 267 -23.93 7.36 -21.34
C ALA A 267 -22.81 8.37 -20.99
N SER A 268 -21.72 8.34 -21.76
CA SER A 268 -20.56 9.23 -21.58
C SER A 268 -20.59 10.44 -22.53
N LYS A 269 -20.90 10.19 -23.80
CA LYS A 269 -20.92 11.17 -24.91
C LYS A 269 -22.17 10.94 -25.76
N ASP A 270 -22.61 11.91 -26.56
CA ASP A 270 -23.64 11.70 -27.59
C ASP A 270 -23.04 11.08 -28.87
N GLY A 271 -23.87 10.40 -29.68
CA GLY A 271 -23.51 10.01 -31.05
C GLY A 271 -22.55 8.82 -31.22
N VAL A 272 -22.40 7.97 -30.19
CA VAL A 272 -21.62 6.72 -30.29
C VAL A 272 -22.29 5.77 -31.30
N ASP A 273 -21.53 5.28 -32.29
CA ASP A 273 -21.99 4.15 -33.11
C ASP A 273 -21.90 2.85 -32.29
N THR A 274 -22.96 2.06 -32.38
CA THR A 274 -23.12 0.78 -31.68
C THR A 274 -22.89 -0.43 -32.58
N SER A 275 -22.69 -0.20 -33.88
CA SER A 275 -22.47 -1.27 -34.86
C SER A 275 -21.24 -2.13 -34.54
N LEU A 276 -21.25 -3.34 -35.09
CA LEU A 276 -20.23 -4.37 -34.86
C LEU A 276 -19.84 -5.02 -36.19
N GLY A 277 -18.88 -4.40 -36.85
CA GLY A 277 -18.17 -4.97 -37.98
C GLY A 277 -17.25 -6.11 -37.56
N GLU A 278 -16.73 -6.84 -38.54
CA GLU A 278 -15.83 -7.98 -38.30
C GLU A 278 -14.51 -7.56 -37.63
N LYS A 279 -14.02 -6.35 -37.97
CA LYS A 279 -12.85 -5.75 -37.31
C LYS A 279 -13.11 -5.43 -35.84
N ASP A 280 -14.29 -4.90 -35.51
CA ASP A 280 -14.65 -4.55 -34.14
C ASP A 280 -14.77 -5.79 -33.26
N LEU A 281 -15.32 -6.88 -33.81
CA LEU A 281 -15.43 -8.17 -33.15
C LEU A 281 -14.06 -8.82 -32.90
N LEU A 282 -13.14 -8.75 -33.86
CA LEU A 282 -11.76 -9.21 -33.68
C LEU A 282 -10.99 -8.36 -32.64
N MET A 283 -11.19 -7.04 -32.66
CA MET A 283 -10.61 -6.15 -31.64
C MET A 283 -11.18 -6.38 -30.24
N LEU A 284 -12.44 -6.81 -30.13
CA LEU A 284 -13.03 -7.24 -28.86
C LEU A 284 -12.43 -8.58 -28.39
N GLU A 285 -12.33 -9.58 -29.28
CA GLU A 285 -11.70 -10.89 -29.01
C GLU A 285 -10.28 -10.71 -28.45
N ILE A 286 -9.45 -9.91 -29.13
CA ILE A 286 -8.08 -9.56 -28.67
C ILE A 286 -8.09 -8.80 -27.33
N GLN A 287 -9.07 -7.92 -27.07
CA GLN A 287 -9.18 -7.22 -25.79
C GLN A 287 -9.64 -8.13 -24.64
N TYR A 288 -10.48 -9.13 -24.90
CA TYR A 288 -10.84 -10.15 -23.91
C TYR A 288 -9.63 -11.02 -23.55
N GLU A 289 -8.90 -11.52 -24.55
CA GLU A 289 -7.65 -12.30 -24.34
C GLU A 289 -6.61 -11.51 -23.54
N ASN A 290 -6.37 -10.24 -23.89
CA ASN A 290 -5.44 -9.38 -23.15
C ASN A 290 -5.87 -9.12 -21.70
N LEU A 291 -7.17 -8.99 -21.43
CA LEU A 291 -7.68 -8.84 -20.08
C LEU A 291 -7.53 -10.13 -19.27
N GLU A 292 -7.82 -11.28 -19.87
CA GLU A 292 -7.62 -12.58 -19.22
C GLU A 292 -6.14 -12.85 -18.93
N LEU A 293 -5.24 -12.65 -19.90
CA LEU A 293 -3.79 -12.83 -19.71
C LEU A 293 -3.26 -11.95 -18.55
N ARG A 294 -3.74 -10.71 -18.42
CA ARG A 294 -3.42 -9.84 -17.28
C ARG A 294 -3.94 -10.40 -15.96
N GLN A 295 -5.17 -10.92 -15.92
CA GLN A 295 -5.69 -11.59 -14.71
C GLN A 295 -4.91 -12.87 -14.37
N GLN A 296 -4.52 -13.67 -15.37
CA GLN A 296 -3.68 -14.85 -15.18
C GLN A 296 -2.28 -14.47 -14.67
N GLN A 297 -1.68 -13.40 -15.20
CA GLN A 297 -0.41 -12.85 -14.72
C GLN A 297 -0.49 -12.43 -13.25
N ILE A 298 -1.53 -11.70 -12.84
CA ILE A 298 -1.77 -11.34 -11.43
C ILE A 298 -1.95 -12.60 -10.56
N ARG A 299 -2.77 -13.57 -11.00
CA ARG A 299 -2.97 -14.86 -10.30
C ARG A 299 -1.68 -15.72 -10.23
N LEU A 300 -0.71 -15.50 -11.11
CA LEU A 300 0.61 -16.14 -11.05
C LEU A 300 1.54 -15.38 -10.10
N MET A 301 1.59 -14.05 -10.20
CA MET A 301 2.42 -13.20 -9.33
C MET A 301 2.08 -13.39 -7.84
N ASN A 302 0.79 -13.33 -7.49
CA ASN A 302 0.32 -13.59 -6.13
C ASN A 302 0.68 -15.01 -5.64
N ARG A 303 0.73 -16.02 -6.54
CA ARG A 303 1.18 -17.38 -6.19
C ARG A 303 2.69 -17.47 -6.02
N PHE A 304 3.48 -16.72 -6.78
CA PHE A 304 4.93 -16.62 -6.56
C PHE A 304 5.24 -15.95 -5.22
N GLU A 305 4.55 -14.86 -4.88
CA GLU A 305 4.67 -14.19 -3.57
C GLU A 305 4.29 -15.13 -2.42
N GLN A 306 3.14 -15.80 -2.51
CA GLN A 306 2.69 -16.76 -1.50
C GLN A 306 3.68 -17.94 -1.35
N THR A 307 4.25 -18.43 -2.46
CA THR A 307 5.29 -19.47 -2.43
C THR A 307 6.61 -18.96 -1.85
N ALA A 308 6.97 -17.69 -2.08
CA ALA A 308 8.16 -17.07 -1.50
C ALA A 308 8.02 -16.90 0.03
N MET A 309 6.83 -16.52 0.51
CA MET A 309 6.51 -16.50 1.94
C MET A 309 6.61 -17.90 2.56
N ASP A 310 6.02 -18.92 1.93
CA ASP A 310 6.11 -20.33 2.37
C ASP A 310 7.57 -20.85 2.40
N ILE A 311 8.46 -20.31 1.55
CA ILE A 311 9.89 -20.66 1.53
C ILE A 311 10.64 -19.99 2.69
N ASP A 312 10.34 -18.73 3.02
CA ASP A 312 11.05 -18.00 4.07
C ASP A 312 10.61 -18.44 5.48
N ASP A 313 9.32 -18.76 5.67
CA ASP A 313 8.82 -19.36 6.92
C ASP A 313 9.46 -20.74 7.18
N ARG A 314 9.82 -21.47 6.12
CA ARG A 314 10.58 -22.74 6.16
C ARG A 314 12.09 -22.58 6.37
N ARG A 315 12.65 -21.36 6.35
CA ARG A 315 14.08 -21.12 6.62
C ARG A 315 14.42 -20.96 8.10
N VAL A 316 13.42 -20.96 8.97
CA VAL A 316 13.62 -21.06 10.42
C VAL A 316 14.06 -22.49 10.79
N PHE A 317 15.25 -22.60 11.39
CA PHE A 317 15.89 -23.84 11.90
C PHE A 317 16.49 -24.84 10.87
N VAL A 318 17.69 -24.49 10.35
CA VAL A 318 18.76 -25.47 10.13
C VAL A 318 20.05 -24.98 10.83
N PRO A 319 20.53 -25.63 11.90
CA PRO A 319 21.80 -25.29 12.52
C PRO A 319 22.98 -25.70 11.63
N LEU A 320 23.82 -24.74 11.23
CA LEU A 320 25.12 -25.02 10.64
C LEU A 320 26.11 -25.42 11.75
N GLU A 321 26.43 -26.72 11.86
CA GLU A 321 27.55 -27.15 12.69
C GLU A 321 28.89 -26.64 12.13
N PRO A 322 29.79 -26.10 12.96
CA PRO A 322 31.07 -25.60 12.49
C PRO A 322 32.03 -26.76 12.18
N LEU A 323 32.46 -26.86 10.92
CA LEU A 323 33.53 -27.78 10.48
C LEU A 323 34.84 -27.45 11.22
N ALA A 324 35.11 -28.19 12.30
CA ALA A 324 36.32 -28.04 13.09
C ALA A 324 37.57 -28.38 12.27
N ALA A 325 38.58 -27.50 12.34
CA ALA A 325 39.77 -27.59 11.51
C ALA A 325 40.55 -28.91 11.75
N ARG A 326 40.77 -29.67 10.68
CA ARG A 326 41.86 -30.66 10.63
C ARG A 326 43.12 -29.99 10.06
N GLN A 327 44.24 -30.22 10.72
CA GLN A 327 45.49 -29.52 10.48
C GLN A 327 46.16 -30.00 9.18
N PHE A 328 46.74 -29.06 8.43
CA PHE A 328 47.76 -29.40 7.45
C PHE A 328 49.00 -29.91 8.18
N VAL A 329 49.48 -31.10 7.81
CA VAL A 329 50.81 -31.60 8.14
C VAL A 329 51.44 -32.13 6.85
N SER A 330 52.61 -31.62 6.50
CA SER A 330 53.31 -31.94 5.26
C SER A 330 53.92 -33.35 5.26
N PRO A 331 54.10 -33.99 4.09
CA PRO A 331 54.63 -35.35 4.01
C PRO A 331 56.15 -35.39 4.21
N SER A 332 56.64 -36.37 4.97
CA SER A 332 58.07 -36.77 4.95
C SER A 332 58.26 -38.25 5.34
N ASN A 333 58.79 -39.00 4.37
CA ASN A 333 59.63 -40.20 4.43
C ASN A 333 59.35 -41.43 5.34
N GLU A 334 59.40 -42.58 4.64
CA GLU A 334 60.19 -43.79 4.97
C GLU A 334 59.79 -44.76 6.10
N SER A 335 59.17 -45.87 5.65
CA SER A 335 59.49 -47.28 6.05
C SER A 335 59.05 -47.79 7.44
N GLY A 336 58.74 -49.10 7.53
CA GLY A 336 58.57 -49.80 8.82
C GLY A 336 57.43 -50.83 8.91
N ASN A 337 57.66 -52.05 8.41
CA ASN A 337 56.90 -53.27 8.74
C ASN A 337 57.12 -53.69 10.24
N PRO A 338 56.36 -54.64 10.84
CA PRO A 338 54.89 -54.84 10.81
C PRO A 338 54.31 -55.40 12.16
N ILE A 339 53.00 -55.71 12.22
CA ILE A 339 52.32 -56.74 13.07
C ILE A 339 52.54 -56.76 14.61
N THR A 340 51.44 -56.61 15.36
CA THR A 340 50.92 -57.50 16.44
C THR A 340 49.68 -56.86 17.12
N ARG A 341 48.86 -57.51 17.96
CA ARG A 341 48.04 -58.75 17.86
C ARG A 341 47.09 -58.76 19.08
N ASN A 342 45.99 -59.54 19.04
CA ASN A 342 45.14 -59.96 20.19
C ASN A 342 44.22 -58.91 20.88
N THR A 343 43.07 -59.25 21.48
CA THR A 343 41.97 -60.22 21.14
C THR A 343 40.82 -60.15 22.17
N GLY A 344 39.58 -60.39 21.73
CA GLY A 344 38.42 -60.76 22.58
C GLY A 344 37.30 -59.70 22.64
N LYS A 345 36.01 -60.06 22.75
CA LYS A 345 35.39 -61.36 23.10
C LYS A 345 33.91 -61.46 22.62
N GLN A 346 33.39 -62.70 22.54
CA GLN A 346 31.96 -63.14 22.62
C GLN A 346 31.07 -63.10 21.33
N PRO A 347 30.01 -63.96 21.21
CA PRO A 347 29.84 -64.78 19.99
C PRO A 347 28.39 -65.01 19.43
N GLU A 348 28.32 -65.94 18.47
CA GLU A 348 27.20 -66.65 17.80
C GLU A 348 26.12 -67.34 18.71
N ARG A 349 24.92 -67.83 18.27
CA ARG A 349 24.07 -67.67 17.05
C ARG A 349 22.79 -68.56 17.09
N LYS A 350 21.63 -68.05 16.64
CA LYS A 350 20.38 -68.72 16.15
C LYS A 350 19.62 -69.78 17.00
N ARG A 351 18.28 -69.63 17.06
CA ARG A 351 17.26 -70.69 16.81
C ARG A 351 15.97 -70.08 16.21
N ARG A 352 15.05 -70.92 15.70
CA ARG A 352 13.79 -70.57 14.96
C ARG A 352 12.53 -70.90 15.77
N ILE A 353 11.38 -70.34 15.38
CA ILE A 353 10.00 -70.90 15.28
C ILE A 353 9.11 -69.76 14.68
N ILE A 354 8.50 -69.91 13.48
CA ILE A 354 7.07 -70.27 13.18
C ILE A 354 6.07 -69.19 13.71
N ASP A 355 5.08 -68.66 12.98
CA ASP A 355 4.33 -69.16 11.79
C ASP A 355 3.93 -68.07 10.75
N GLU A 356 3.26 -68.48 9.66
CA GLU A 356 2.64 -67.62 8.62
C GLU A 356 1.10 -67.59 8.67
N SER A 357 0.48 -66.46 9.06
CA SER A 357 -0.83 -65.97 8.53
C SER A 357 -1.30 -64.70 9.26
N ASP A 358 -1.45 -63.56 8.57
CA ASP A 358 -2.75 -63.05 8.09
C ASP A 358 -2.62 -61.67 7.38
N PHE A 359 -3.69 -61.25 6.68
CA PHE A 359 -4.06 -59.87 6.31
C PHE A 359 -3.10 -58.94 5.52
N GLY A 360 -3.24 -58.96 4.19
CA GLY A 360 -3.97 -57.89 3.45
C GLY A 360 -3.34 -56.50 3.20
N LEU A 361 -3.03 -56.23 1.91
CA LEU A 361 -2.70 -54.92 1.29
C LEU A 361 -1.36 -54.28 1.80
N THR A 362 -0.56 -53.57 1.00
CA THR A 362 -0.92 -52.58 -0.06
C THR A 362 0.20 -52.43 -1.11
N GLN A 363 -0.17 -51.93 -2.31
CA GLN A 363 0.69 -51.35 -3.36
C GLN A 363 1.85 -52.19 -3.95
N GLN A 364 1.66 -52.53 -5.23
CA GLN A 364 2.75 -52.44 -6.20
C GLN A 364 3.12 -50.95 -6.38
N LEU A 365 4.41 -50.63 -6.32
CA LEU A 365 4.97 -49.38 -6.83
C LEU A 365 6.25 -49.73 -7.59
N GLU A 366 6.32 -49.29 -8.84
CA GLU A 366 7.37 -49.69 -9.77
C GLU A 366 8.66 -48.93 -9.48
N ARG A 367 9.81 -49.63 -9.59
CA ARG A 367 11.12 -49.00 -9.43
C ARG A 367 11.53 -48.33 -10.74
N THR A 368 11.50 -47.00 -10.77
CA THR A 368 12.21 -46.24 -11.79
C THR A 368 13.73 -46.43 -11.64
N PRO A 369 14.52 -46.32 -12.73
CA PRO A 369 15.97 -46.26 -12.62
C PRO A 369 16.39 -44.98 -11.88
N TYR A 370 17.34 -45.11 -10.96
CA TYR A 370 17.95 -43.95 -10.30
C TYR A 370 19.08 -43.45 -11.19
N GLU A 371 18.82 -42.41 -11.98
CA GLU A 371 19.87 -41.66 -12.68
C GLU A 371 20.87 -41.09 -11.68
N SER A 372 22.13 -40.94 -12.09
CA SER A 372 23.14 -40.32 -11.23
C SER A 372 22.95 -38.81 -11.15
N ASP A 373 23.33 -38.21 -10.02
CA ASP A 373 23.31 -36.76 -9.81
C ASP A 373 24.07 -36.00 -10.92
N PHE A 374 25.07 -36.65 -11.55
CA PHE A 374 25.84 -36.11 -12.67
C PHE A 374 25.02 -36.02 -13.96
N GLU A 375 24.27 -37.06 -14.32
CA GLU A 375 23.38 -37.06 -15.50
C GLU A 375 22.24 -36.06 -15.33
N MET A 376 21.70 -35.94 -14.11
CA MET A 376 20.69 -34.94 -13.77
C MET A 376 21.24 -33.51 -13.89
N ALA A 377 22.43 -33.25 -13.37
CA ALA A 377 23.09 -31.94 -13.48
C ALA A 377 23.43 -31.58 -14.93
N GLN A 378 23.85 -32.55 -15.76
CA GLN A 378 24.11 -32.31 -17.18
C GLN A 378 22.84 -31.91 -17.92
N ARG A 379 21.72 -32.64 -17.76
CA ARG A 379 20.43 -32.27 -18.39
C ARG A 379 19.98 -30.87 -18.00
N LEU A 380 20.03 -30.52 -16.72
CA LEU A 380 19.59 -29.20 -16.25
C LEU A 380 20.41 -28.05 -16.88
N HIS A 381 21.69 -28.29 -17.18
CA HIS A 381 22.51 -27.31 -17.89
C HIS A 381 22.22 -27.25 -19.41
N GLU A 382 21.96 -28.39 -20.05
CA GLU A 382 21.50 -28.44 -21.45
C GLU A 382 20.13 -27.77 -21.62
N GLU A 383 19.23 -27.93 -20.65
CA GLU A 383 17.93 -27.27 -20.56
C GLU A 383 18.05 -25.76 -20.31
N GLU A 384 18.95 -25.33 -19.40
CA GLU A 384 19.28 -23.92 -19.16
C GLU A 384 19.78 -23.21 -20.44
N ILE A 385 20.58 -23.92 -21.26
CA ILE A 385 21.07 -23.43 -22.56
C ILE A 385 19.90 -23.34 -23.57
N ALA A 386 19.03 -24.35 -23.62
CA ALA A 386 17.87 -24.34 -24.51
C ALA A 386 16.90 -23.18 -24.19
N TYR A 387 16.64 -22.89 -22.91
CA TYR A 387 15.81 -21.75 -22.51
C TYR A 387 16.41 -20.40 -22.94
N LYS A 388 17.72 -20.20 -22.80
CA LYS A 388 18.38 -18.96 -23.24
C LYS A 388 18.32 -18.76 -24.76
N LEU A 389 18.48 -19.83 -25.53
CA LEU A 389 18.37 -19.77 -27.00
C LEU A 389 16.92 -19.50 -27.48
N LEU A 390 15.91 -19.88 -26.70
CA LEU A 390 14.51 -19.52 -26.97
C LEU A 390 14.25 -18.04 -26.63
N ASP A 391 14.72 -17.57 -25.47
CA ASP A 391 14.59 -16.18 -25.03
C ASP A 391 15.28 -15.19 -25.99
N GLU A 392 16.49 -15.50 -26.45
CA GLU A 392 17.20 -14.75 -27.50
C GLU A 392 16.41 -14.72 -28.82
N ARG A 393 15.86 -15.86 -29.27
CA ARG A 393 15.06 -15.94 -30.50
C ARG A 393 13.79 -15.12 -30.41
N ASP A 394 13.08 -15.22 -29.29
CA ASP A 394 11.76 -14.59 -29.12
C ASP A 394 11.94 -13.07 -28.89
N THR A 395 13.03 -12.65 -28.27
CA THR A 395 13.47 -11.24 -28.24
C THR A 395 13.76 -10.71 -29.64
N VAL A 396 14.52 -11.42 -30.47
CA VAL A 396 14.81 -11.02 -31.86
C VAL A 396 13.54 -10.97 -32.72
N MET A 397 12.60 -11.90 -32.49
CA MET A 397 11.31 -11.90 -33.19
C MET A 397 10.42 -10.72 -32.75
N ALA A 398 10.37 -10.40 -31.46
CA ALA A 398 9.67 -9.22 -30.94
C ALA A 398 10.26 -7.90 -31.48
N MET A 399 11.58 -7.78 -31.56
CA MET A 399 12.25 -6.62 -32.18
C MET A 399 11.96 -6.52 -33.69
N SER A 400 11.92 -7.64 -34.40
CA SER A 400 11.61 -7.66 -35.84
C SER A 400 10.17 -7.23 -36.12
N LEU A 401 9.21 -7.74 -35.34
CA LEU A 401 7.80 -7.34 -35.42
C LEU A 401 7.61 -5.86 -35.05
N GLN A 402 8.33 -5.35 -34.04
CA GLN A 402 8.32 -3.92 -33.72
C GLN A 402 8.79 -3.06 -34.89
N GLU A 403 9.85 -3.44 -35.60
CA GLU A 403 10.36 -2.67 -36.74
C GLU A 403 9.43 -2.76 -37.96
N GLU A 404 8.79 -3.90 -38.22
CA GLU A 404 7.74 -4.01 -39.26
C GLU A 404 6.55 -3.09 -38.98
N PHE A 405 6.00 -3.10 -37.76
CA PHE A 405 4.92 -2.17 -37.37
C PHE A 405 5.35 -0.68 -37.45
N ARG A 406 6.63 -0.39 -37.23
CA ARG A 406 7.19 0.97 -37.28
C ARG A 406 7.30 1.55 -38.70
N ILE A 407 7.18 0.72 -39.73
CA ILE A 407 7.24 1.14 -41.15
C ILE A 407 5.85 1.50 -41.69
N GLU A 408 4.78 0.89 -41.20
CA GLU A 408 3.40 1.20 -41.64
C GLU A 408 2.80 2.42 -40.91
N ALA A 409 3.17 2.65 -39.65
CA ALA A 409 2.74 3.81 -38.88
C ALA A 409 3.59 5.04 -39.20
N GLY A 410 3.25 5.76 -40.29
CA GLY A 410 3.98 6.94 -40.74
C GLY A 410 4.23 7.97 -39.63
N GLY A 411 5.51 8.25 -39.36
CA GLY A 411 5.96 8.90 -38.12
C GLY A 411 5.49 10.35 -37.92
N TRP A 412 4.95 10.61 -36.73
CA TRP A 412 4.75 11.96 -36.18
C TRP A 412 5.59 12.08 -34.90
N GLU A 413 6.44 13.10 -34.85
CA GLU A 413 7.37 13.35 -33.75
C GLU A 413 6.97 14.61 -32.95
N PHE A 414 7.28 14.61 -31.65
CA PHE A 414 7.04 15.75 -30.76
C PHE A 414 8.26 16.05 -29.86
N GLU A 415 8.40 17.31 -29.43
CA GLU A 415 9.45 17.74 -28.49
C GLU A 415 8.94 17.76 -27.04
N CYS A 416 9.63 17.06 -26.13
CA CYS A 416 9.31 17.07 -24.70
C CYS A 416 9.81 18.35 -24.01
N ARG A 417 8.89 19.15 -23.46
CA ARG A 417 9.19 20.44 -22.79
C ARG A 417 10.06 20.38 -21.53
N LEU A 418 10.39 19.20 -21.00
CA LEU A 418 11.25 19.05 -19.82
C LEU A 418 12.70 18.68 -20.16
N CYS A 419 12.93 17.87 -21.20
CA CYS A 419 14.27 17.45 -21.62
C CYS A 419 14.72 17.98 -22.98
N LEU A 420 13.84 18.70 -23.70
CA LEU A 420 14.08 19.31 -25.02
C LEU A 420 14.61 18.30 -26.06
N LYS A 421 14.08 17.07 -26.00
CA LYS A 421 14.36 15.98 -26.95
C LYS A 421 13.10 15.63 -27.72
N THR A 422 13.30 15.16 -28.94
CA THR A 422 12.27 14.66 -29.84
C THR A 422 11.97 13.18 -29.57
N TYR A 423 10.69 12.81 -29.61
CA TYR A 423 10.18 11.46 -29.39
C TYR A 423 9.04 11.15 -30.37
N PRO A 424 8.76 9.87 -30.69
CA PRO A 424 7.56 9.49 -31.44
C PRO A 424 6.28 9.76 -30.63
N ASN A 425 5.17 10.02 -31.31
CA ASN A 425 3.88 10.32 -30.67
C ASN A 425 3.39 9.23 -29.68
N ASP A 426 3.79 7.98 -29.83
CA ASP A 426 3.38 6.88 -28.93
C ASP A 426 4.00 6.98 -27.52
N ASP A 427 5.10 7.73 -27.37
CA ASP A 427 5.74 8.03 -26.08
C ASP A 427 5.21 9.34 -25.45
N ILE A 428 4.09 9.87 -25.94
CA ILE A 428 3.44 11.05 -25.34
C ILE A 428 2.76 10.69 -24.02
N PHE A 429 3.08 11.49 -23.01
CA PHE A 429 2.25 11.75 -21.83
C PHE A 429 1.55 13.10 -22.00
N HIS A 430 0.25 13.08 -22.34
CA HIS A 430 -0.55 14.29 -22.59
C HIS A 430 -1.51 14.58 -21.43
N LEU A 431 -1.77 15.87 -21.17
CA LEU A 431 -2.72 16.31 -20.15
C LEU A 431 -3.76 17.26 -20.74
N ASP A 432 -4.88 16.70 -21.21
CA ASP A 432 -5.98 17.36 -21.94
C ASP A 432 -6.34 18.75 -21.39
N GLU A 433 -6.59 18.87 -20.09
CA GLU A 433 -7.05 20.12 -19.45
C GLU A 433 -6.07 21.29 -19.58
N CYS A 434 -4.77 21.02 -19.74
CA CYS A 434 -3.74 22.04 -19.94
C CYS A 434 -3.03 21.97 -21.30
N ASN A 435 -3.38 21.00 -22.14
CA ASN A 435 -2.81 20.75 -23.46
C ASN A 435 -1.27 20.68 -23.47
N HIS A 436 -0.67 20.13 -22.40
CA HIS A 436 0.78 19.92 -22.28
C HIS A 436 1.17 18.47 -22.57
N SER A 437 2.20 18.28 -23.39
CA SER A 437 2.80 16.98 -23.68
C SER A 437 4.22 16.87 -23.10
N LEU A 438 4.54 15.68 -22.59
CA LEU A 438 5.85 15.27 -22.08
C LEU A 438 6.20 13.89 -22.67
N CYS A 439 7.46 13.47 -22.65
CA CYS A 439 7.79 12.06 -22.84
C CYS A 439 7.50 11.26 -21.57
N ARG A 440 7.16 9.97 -21.68
CA ARG A 440 6.83 9.14 -20.52
C ARG A 440 7.96 9.11 -19.50
N THR A 441 9.23 9.13 -19.92
CA THR A 441 10.38 9.14 -19.00
C THR A 441 10.39 10.35 -18.06
N CYS A 442 10.15 11.57 -18.59
CA CYS A 442 10.13 12.78 -17.77
C CYS A 442 8.85 12.89 -16.94
N ALA A 443 7.72 12.35 -17.43
CA ALA A 443 6.50 12.23 -16.64
C ALA A 443 6.68 11.27 -15.46
N ALA A 444 7.22 10.07 -15.70
CA ALA A 444 7.53 9.06 -14.68
C ALA A 444 8.41 9.63 -13.57
N GLN A 445 9.55 10.23 -13.92
CA GLN A 445 10.49 10.83 -12.96
C GLN A 445 9.85 11.95 -12.13
N TYR A 446 8.98 12.77 -12.73
CA TYR A 446 8.30 13.85 -12.03
C TYR A 446 7.17 13.36 -11.10
N VAL A 447 6.37 12.39 -11.56
CA VAL A 447 5.30 11.78 -10.74
C VAL A 447 5.92 10.99 -9.58
N LEU A 448 6.97 10.21 -9.83
CA LEU A 448 7.72 9.50 -8.79
C LEU A 448 8.34 10.47 -7.77
N GLY A 449 8.94 11.58 -8.23
CA GLY A 449 9.44 12.62 -7.32
C GLY A 449 8.33 13.17 -6.42
N ALA A 450 7.13 13.39 -6.95
CA ALA A 450 5.99 13.83 -6.15
C ALA A 450 5.48 12.77 -5.16
N VAL A 451 5.56 11.47 -5.49
CA VAL A 451 5.27 10.36 -4.56
C VAL A 451 6.29 10.35 -3.41
N LEU A 452 7.59 10.37 -3.73
CA LEU A 452 8.68 10.34 -2.75
C LEU A 452 8.70 11.56 -1.83
N ASP A 453 8.35 12.75 -2.33
CA ASP A 453 8.20 13.97 -1.54
C ASP A 453 6.88 14.05 -0.74
N GLY A 454 5.92 13.13 -0.96
CA GLY A 454 4.57 13.19 -0.38
C GLY A 454 3.68 14.33 -0.93
N ASN A 455 4.01 14.86 -2.11
CA ASN A 455 3.39 16.05 -2.73
C ASN A 455 2.07 15.72 -3.45
N PHE A 456 0.99 15.48 -2.70
CA PHE A 456 -0.37 15.28 -3.23
C PHE A 456 -1.25 16.53 -3.04
N PRO A 457 -2.08 16.95 -4.04
CA PRO A 457 -2.17 16.40 -5.39
C PRO A 457 -0.97 16.76 -6.27
N CYS A 458 -0.57 15.86 -7.17
CA CYS A 458 0.53 16.13 -8.08
C CYS A 458 0.05 16.97 -9.27
N LEU A 459 0.54 18.21 -9.38
CA LEU A 459 0.13 19.17 -10.41
C LEU A 459 1.14 19.20 -11.57
N CYS A 460 0.65 19.41 -12.79
CA CYS A 460 1.41 19.45 -14.04
C CYS A 460 2.69 20.30 -13.95
N PRO A 461 3.89 19.76 -14.28
CA PRO A 461 5.15 20.47 -14.13
C PRO A 461 5.24 21.70 -15.04
N CYS A 462 4.75 21.59 -16.28
CA CYS A 462 4.69 22.71 -17.21
C CYS A 462 3.83 23.84 -16.62
N CYS A 463 2.66 23.54 -16.05
CA CYS A 463 1.82 24.54 -15.40
C CYS A 463 2.47 25.17 -14.16
N LYS A 464 3.15 24.39 -13.30
CA LYS A 464 3.92 24.94 -12.16
C LYS A 464 5.02 25.92 -12.61
N SER A 465 5.62 25.69 -13.79
CA SER A 465 6.67 26.55 -14.34
C SER A 465 6.16 27.79 -15.10
N ALA A 466 4.90 27.77 -15.54
CA ALA A 466 4.36 28.77 -16.46
C ALA A 466 3.86 30.03 -15.72
N LYS A 467 4.23 31.22 -16.22
CA LYS A 467 3.67 32.51 -15.75
C LYS A 467 2.24 32.79 -16.27
N SER A 468 1.52 31.77 -16.73
CA SER A 468 0.12 31.88 -17.12
C SER A 468 -0.77 32.04 -15.88
N GLY A 469 -1.62 33.05 -15.83
CA GLY A 469 -2.58 33.28 -14.73
C GLY A 469 -3.73 32.27 -14.60
N ARG A 470 -3.55 31.04 -15.10
CA ARG A 470 -4.47 29.91 -14.90
C ARG A 470 -3.94 29.04 -13.75
N PRO A 471 -4.82 28.44 -12.92
CA PRO A 471 -4.36 27.50 -11.91
C PRO A 471 -3.67 26.27 -12.55
N PRO A 472 -2.63 25.70 -11.91
CA PRO A 472 -2.01 24.49 -12.41
C PRO A 472 -2.92 23.27 -12.29
N VAL A 473 -3.07 22.56 -13.41
CA VAL A 473 -3.88 21.34 -13.56
C VAL A 473 -3.29 20.18 -12.75
N GLU A 474 -4.16 19.38 -12.14
CA GLU A 474 -3.83 18.13 -11.46
C GLU A 474 -3.59 16.99 -12.46
N ILE A 475 -2.62 16.11 -12.21
CA ILE A 475 -2.36 14.93 -13.04
C ILE A 475 -3.40 13.86 -12.67
N PRO A 476 -4.29 13.43 -13.60
CA PRO A 476 -5.31 12.43 -13.29
C PRO A 476 -4.70 11.10 -12.84
N GLN A 477 -5.35 10.42 -11.89
CA GLN A 477 -4.92 9.11 -11.38
C GLN A 477 -4.46 8.15 -12.49
N HIS A 478 -5.30 7.90 -13.50
CA HIS A 478 -4.96 6.96 -14.58
C HIS A 478 -3.69 7.35 -15.36
N MET A 479 -3.40 8.64 -15.49
CA MET A 479 -2.17 9.12 -16.10
C MET A 479 -0.98 8.87 -15.17
N ALA A 480 -1.08 9.24 -13.90
CA ALA A 480 -0.03 9.02 -12.90
C ALA A 480 0.35 7.53 -12.78
N LEU A 481 -0.65 6.65 -12.65
CA LEU A 481 -0.42 5.19 -12.58
C LEU A 481 0.24 4.65 -13.87
N SER A 482 -0.08 5.20 -15.05
CA SER A 482 0.48 4.75 -16.34
C SER A 482 1.99 5.01 -16.55
N VAL A 483 2.65 5.66 -15.59
CA VAL A 483 4.09 5.98 -15.61
C VAL A 483 4.82 5.63 -14.29
N LEU A 484 4.16 4.95 -13.35
CA LEU A 484 4.74 4.51 -12.07
C LEU A 484 4.99 2.98 -12.07
N SER A 485 5.95 2.53 -11.24
CA SER A 485 6.13 1.11 -10.93
C SER A 485 4.90 0.56 -10.18
N ILE A 486 4.75 -0.77 -10.07
CA ILE A 486 3.61 -1.36 -9.34
C ILE A 486 3.69 -0.97 -7.85
N GLU A 487 4.91 -0.95 -7.32
CA GLU A 487 5.26 -0.57 -5.97
C GLU A 487 4.92 0.91 -5.67
N ASP A 488 5.25 1.82 -6.58
CA ASP A 488 4.93 3.25 -6.44
C ASP A 488 3.44 3.56 -6.67
N GLN A 489 2.73 2.73 -7.46
CA GLN A 489 1.29 2.86 -7.68
C GLN A 489 0.50 2.65 -6.37
N ASP A 490 0.88 1.69 -5.54
CA ASP A 490 0.23 1.48 -4.22
C ASP A 490 0.48 2.65 -3.26
N VAL A 491 1.67 3.27 -3.32
CA VAL A 491 1.96 4.49 -2.54
C VAL A 491 1.12 5.66 -3.04
N TRP A 492 1.00 5.87 -4.36
CA TRP A 492 0.11 6.88 -4.94
C TRP A 492 -1.35 6.67 -4.52
N LEU A 493 -1.88 5.46 -4.68
CA LEU A 493 -3.27 5.12 -4.31
C LEU A 493 -3.53 5.29 -2.81
N THR A 494 -2.51 5.09 -1.98
CA THR A 494 -2.56 5.38 -0.54
C THR A 494 -2.60 6.90 -0.31
N MET A 495 -1.73 7.69 -0.92
CA MET A 495 -1.71 9.16 -0.82
C MET A 495 -3.04 9.79 -1.28
N GLU A 496 -3.61 9.32 -2.39
CA GLU A 496 -4.89 9.79 -2.93
C GLU A 496 -6.06 9.45 -1.98
N ARG A 497 -6.11 8.21 -1.46
CA ARG A 497 -7.09 7.79 -0.45
C ARG A 497 -6.98 8.63 0.82
N GLU A 498 -5.77 8.84 1.33
CA GLU A 498 -5.53 9.69 2.49
C GLU A 498 -5.97 11.12 2.26
N TYR A 499 -5.68 11.70 1.10
CA TYR A 499 -6.06 13.07 0.75
C TYR A 499 -7.59 13.24 0.70
N ALA A 500 -8.30 12.30 0.07
CA ALA A 500 -9.76 12.28 0.03
C ALA A 500 -10.38 12.20 1.44
N LEU A 501 -9.80 11.39 2.33
CA LEU A 501 -10.24 11.26 3.72
C LEU A 501 -9.92 12.51 4.55
N LYS A 502 -8.70 13.07 4.42
CA LYS A 502 -8.26 14.30 5.11
C LYS A 502 -9.05 15.55 4.70
N ASN A 503 -9.57 15.60 3.47
CA ASN A 503 -10.43 16.68 2.98
C ASN A 503 -11.92 16.53 3.35
N ASN A 504 -12.36 15.37 3.87
CA ASN A 504 -13.74 15.14 4.27
C ASN A 504 -14.08 15.87 5.58
N LYS A 505 -14.91 16.91 5.50
CA LYS A 505 -15.22 17.81 6.63
C LYS A 505 -16.26 17.28 7.62
N ASN A 506 -16.85 16.12 7.35
CA ASN A 506 -17.93 15.55 8.17
C ASN A 506 -17.41 14.56 9.23
N PHE A 507 -16.34 13.84 8.90
CA PHE A 507 -15.79 12.73 9.68
C PHE A 507 -14.35 13.00 10.10
N SER A 508 -13.89 12.31 11.14
CA SER A 508 -12.49 12.34 11.57
C SER A 508 -11.86 10.97 11.31
N PHE A 509 -10.62 10.97 10.83
CA PHE A 509 -9.88 9.75 10.51
C PHE A 509 -8.61 9.68 11.34
N MET A 510 -8.29 8.50 11.87
CA MET A 510 -7.11 8.24 12.68
C MET A 510 -6.38 6.99 12.21
N TYR A 511 -5.05 7.00 12.30
CA TYR A 511 -4.24 5.81 12.11
C TYR A 511 -4.23 4.98 13.40
N CYS A 512 -4.23 3.67 13.28
CA CYS A 512 -3.92 2.79 14.40
C CYS A 512 -2.45 2.96 14.81
N ARG A 513 -2.21 3.38 16.05
CA ARG A 513 -0.87 3.64 16.59
C ARG A 513 -0.04 2.36 16.82
N LYS A 514 -0.68 1.19 16.89
CA LYS A 514 0.00 -0.11 17.06
C LYS A 514 0.97 -0.38 15.91
N VAL A 515 2.23 -0.63 16.28
CA VAL A 515 3.28 -1.10 15.38
C VAL A 515 2.82 -2.36 14.64
N GLY A 516 2.96 -2.38 13.32
CA GLY A 516 2.48 -3.48 12.46
C GLY A 516 0.97 -3.47 12.15
N CYS A 517 0.21 -2.49 12.63
CA CYS A 517 -1.16 -2.24 12.16
C CYS A 517 -1.18 -1.04 11.20
N GLY A 518 -0.97 0.19 11.70
CA GLY A 518 -0.91 1.41 10.89
C GLY A 518 -2.22 1.83 10.17
N ILE A 519 -3.26 0.98 10.12
CA ILE A 519 -4.47 1.19 9.33
C ILE A 519 -5.16 2.52 9.70
N LEU A 520 -5.47 3.32 8.67
CA LEU A 520 -6.32 4.51 8.76
C LEU A 520 -7.80 4.11 8.80
N PHE A 521 -8.55 4.59 9.79
CA PHE A 521 -9.97 4.26 9.99
C PHE A 521 -10.78 5.48 10.45
N GLU A 522 -12.10 5.40 10.29
CA GLU A 522 -13.03 6.44 10.75
C GLU A 522 -13.21 6.40 12.27
N ALA A 523 -13.10 7.55 12.93
CA ALA A 523 -13.27 7.73 14.37
C ALA A 523 -14.67 8.25 14.77
N GLY A 524 -15.62 8.30 13.83
CA GLY A 524 -16.91 8.98 13.93
C GLY A 524 -16.87 10.40 13.36
N THR A 525 -17.93 11.18 13.60
CA THR A 525 -18.02 12.55 13.11
C THR A 525 -16.99 13.47 13.79
N VAL A 526 -16.67 14.61 13.17
CA VAL A 526 -15.70 15.59 13.73
C VAL A 526 -16.05 15.99 15.18
N ARG A 527 -17.34 16.12 15.51
CA ARG A 527 -17.81 16.49 16.87
C ARG A 527 -17.61 15.39 17.90
N GLU A 528 -17.79 14.13 17.51
CA GLU A 528 -17.57 12.98 18.39
C GLU A 528 -16.08 12.77 18.61
N ALA A 529 -15.28 12.84 17.54
CA ALA A 529 -13.82 12.72 17.59
C ALA A 529 -13.14 13.81 18.44
N GLU A 530 -13.68 15.04 18.46
CA GLU A 530 -13.24 16.10 19.37
C GLU A 530 -13.37 15.70 20.85
N HIS A 531 -14.35 14.86 21.19
CA HIS A 531 -14.62 14.40 22.56
C HIS A 531 -14.07 12.99 22.84
N LEU A 532 -13.67 12.21 21.82
CA LEU A 532 -13.04 10.90 22.00
C LEU A 532 -11.81 10.99 22.91
N THR A 533 -11.77 10.11 23.90
CA THR A 533 -10.66 9.97 24.88
C THR A 533 -10.03 8.60 24.77
N ARG A 534 -10.83 7.53 24.86
CA ARG A 534 -10.47 6.16 24.45
C ARG A 534 -10.68 6.02 22.95
N VAL A 535 -9.74 5.38 22.26
CA VAL A 535 -9.86 4.94 20.87
C VAL A 535 -9.60 3.44 20.84
N MET A 536 -10.37 2.71 20.04
CA MET A 536 -10.15 1.29 19.73
C MET A 536 -10.05 1.16 18.22
N CYS A 537 -9.02 0.50 17.70
CA CYS A 537 -8.95 0.17 16.28
C CYS A 537 -9.92 -0.99 15.97
N PRO A 538 -10.87 -0.84 15.02
CA PRO A 538 -11.84 -1.89 14.73
C PRO A 538 -11.19 -3.15 14.12
N TYR A 539 -10.02 -3.03 13.48
CA TYR A 539 -9.34 -4.13 12.80
C TYR A 539 -8.51 -5.02 13.75
N CYS A 540 -7.70 -4.40 14.62
CA CYS A 540 -6.76 -5.13 15.50
C CYS A 540 -7.12 -5.06 16.99
N GLN A 541 -8.26 -4.46 17.33
CA GLN A 541 -8.80 -4.26 18.69
C GLN A 541 -7.86 -3.55 19.68
N HIS A 542 -6.77 -2.95 19.18
CA HIS A 542 -5.82 -2.20 19.99
C HIS A 542 -6.43 -0.91 20.53
N GLU A 543 -6.11 -0.56 21.77
CA GLU A 543 -6.68 0.59 22.47
C GLU A 543 -5.63 1.61 22.91
N TRP A 544 -5.87 2.88 22.60
CA TRP A 544 -5.02 4.00 23.03
C TRP A 544 -5.84 5.20 23.51
N CYS A 545 -5.16 6.18 24.09
CA CYS A 545 -5.74 7.46 24.46
C CYS A 545 -5.57 8.49 23.34
N ASN A 546 -6.65 9.13 22.90
CA ASN A 546 -6.60 10.20 21.90
C ASN A 546 -5.99 11.50 22.44
N LYS A 547 -6.06 11.72 23.76
CA LYS A 547 -5.67 12.97 24.43
C LYS A 547 -4.20 13.03 24.88
N CYS A 548 -3.42 11.97 24.65
CA CYS A 548 -1.98 11.95 24.82
C CYS A 548 -1.32 11.08 23.75
N ASP A 549 -0.02 11.26 23.52
CA ASP A 549 0.73 10.57 22.46
C ASP A 549 1.18 9.15 22.86
N LEU A 550 0.42 8.47 23.72
CA LEU A 550 0.72 7.10 24.18
C LEU A 550 -0.04 6.07 23.36
N ASP A 551 0.59 4.92 23.11
CA ASP A 551 0.02 3.79 22.37
C ASP A 551 -0.73 2.79 23.27
N THR A 552 -1.26 3.26 24.41
CA THR A 552 -2.00 2.44 25.37
C THR A 552 -3.14 3.22 26.02
N TRP A 553 -4.28 2.56 26.23
CA TRP A 553 -5.42 3.12 26.96
C TRP A 553 -5.21 3.06 28.48
N HIS A 554 -5.77 4.04 29.21
CA HIS A 554 -5.60 4.21 30.65
C HIS A 554 -6.91 4.55 31.36
N GLN A 555 -7.70 3.53 31.70
CA GLN A 555 -8.95 3.71 32.43
C GLN A 555 -8.71 4.22 33.86
N GLY A 556 -9.47 5.23 34.27
CA GLY A 556 -9.47 5.76 35.65
C GLY A 556 -8.36 6.74 35.99
N GLU A 557 -7.36 6.94 35.12
CA GLU A 557 -6.28 7.90 35.30
C GLU A 557 -6.35 9.03 34.26
N THR A 558 -6.05 10.26 34.66
CA THR A 558 -5.84 11.35 33.69
C THR A 558 -4.56 11.11 32.89
N CYS A 559 -4.45 11.70 31.70
CA CYS A 559 -3.22 11.61 30.88
C CYS A 559 -1.97 11.99 31.69
N GLN A 560 -2.08 13.02 32.54
CA GLN A 560 -1.00 13.47 33.43
C GLN A 560 -0.62 12.42 34.48
N GLN A 561 -1.59 11.66 35.01
CA GLN A 561 -1.37 10.57 35.98
C GLN A 561 -0.78 9.31 35.33
N TYR A 562 -1.13 9.03 34.07
CA TYR A 562 -0.68 7.82 33.36
C TYR A 562 0.67 8.00 32.64
N HIS A 563 0.98 9.19 32.11
CA HIS A 563 2.37 9.57 31.78
C HIS A 563 3.31 9.40 32.99
N MET A 564 2.75 9.54 34.18
CA MET A 564 3.39 9.35 35.48
C MET A 564 3.57 7.85 35.81
N GLY A 565 4.41 7.15 35.03
CA GLY A 565 4.73 5.74 35.29
C GLY A 565 5.48 5.51 36.62
N PHE A 566 5.58 4.27 37.12
CA PHE A 566 6.29 4.01 38.38
C PHE A 566 7.82 4.23 38.28
N CYS A 567 8.44 4.62 39.40
CA CYS A 567 9.89 4.74 39.56
C CYS A 567 10.60 3.38 39.46
N SER A 568 11.70 3.30 38.72
CA SER A 568 12.51 2.06 38.63
C SER A 568 13.33 1.73 39.89
N ARG A 569 13.34 2.59 40.92
CA ARG A 569 13.95 2.24 42.21
C ARG A 569 13.06 1.26 42.98
N GLN A 570 13.63 0.11 43.35
CA GLN A 570 12.98 -0.84 44.24
C GLN A 570 12.51 -0.14 45.54
N GLY A 571 11.30 -0.45 46.00
CA GLY A 571 10.67 0.22 47.14
C GLY A 571 10.45 1.72 46.91
N CYS A 572 9.98 2.13 45.72
CA CYS A 572 9.57 3.51 45.46
C CYS A 572 8.28 3.58 44.63
N GLU A 573 7.17 3.85 45.32
CA GLU A 573 5.82 3.97 44.73
C GLU A 573 5.58 5.32 44.02
N ASN A 574 6.53 6.27 44.14
CA ASN A 574 6.44 7.57 43.49
C ASN A 574 6.44 7.44 41.96
N ARG A 575 5.58 8.24 41.32
CA ARG A 575 5.46 8.29 39.85
C ARG A 575 6.53 9.20 39.22
N ARG A 576 6.98 8.88 38.00
CA ARG A 576 8.05 9.56 37.24
C ARG A 576 7.50 10.33 36.04
N TYR A 577 8.01 11.54 35.80
CA TYR A 577 7.56 12.38 34.70
C TYR A 577 8.05 11.87 33.34
N LYS A 578 7.13 11.42 32.48
CA LYS A 578 7.33 11.27 31.03
C LYS A 578 6.73 12.48 30.30
N LEU A 579 7.55 13.39 29.79
CA LEU A 579 7.11 14.53 28.95
C LEU A 579 8.15 14.79 27.84
N PRO A 580 8.11 14.06 26.70
CA PRO A 580 9.16 14.09 25.66
C PRO A 580 9.63 15.47 25.20
N GLN A 581 8.79 16.50 25.38
CA GLN A 581 9.01 17.89 25.01
C GLN A 581 10.02 18.64 25.90
N ASN A 582 10.55 18.08 27.00
CA ASN A 582 11.55 18.76 27.84
C ASN A 582 12.74 17.87 28.30
N PRO A 583 13.78 17.69 27.46
CA PRO A 583 14.94 16.82 27.70
C PRO A 583 15.82 17.12 28.93
N SER A 584 15.43 18.03 29.83
CA SER A 584 16.14 18.33 31.09
C SER A 584 15.63 17.54 32.31
N GLN A 585 14.48 16.86 32.19
CA GLN A 585 13.78 16.27 33.35
C GLN A 585 13.54 14.74 33.27
N HIS A 586 14.07 14.04 32.27
CA HIS A 586 13.75 12.61 32.04
C HIS A 586 14.76 11.68 32.69
N TYR A 587 14.24 10.75 33.50
CA TYR A 587 14.97 9.63 34.08
C TYR A 587 14.03 8.43 34.25
N ASN A 588 14.57 7.21 34.36
CA ASN A 588 13.82 6.06 34.88
C ASN A 588 13.37 6.20 36.36
N TYR A 589 13.72 7.29 37.04
CA TYR A 589 13.43 7.56 38.45
C TYR A 589 12.46 8.72 38.63
N CYS A 590 11.67 8.72 39.71
CA CYS A 590 10.68 9.79 39.97
C CYS A 590 11.30 11.18 40.19
N SER A 591 12.57 11.23 40.61
CA SER A 591 13.35 12.46 40.78
C SER A 591 14.84 12.12 40.86
N ALA A 592 15.72 13.10 40.63
CA ALA A 592 17.17 12.90 40.81
C ALA A 592 17.54 12.47 42.25
N PRO A 593 16.97 13.05 43.34
CA PRO A 593 17.16 12.52 44.68
C PRO A 593 16.73 11.05 44.87
N CYS A 594 15.76 10.55 44.09
CA CYS A 594 15.33 9.15 44.19
C CYS A 594 16.36 8.18 43.59
N LEU A 595 16.95 8.54 42.44
CA LEU A 595 18.14 7.89 41.87
C LEU A 595 19.28 7.86 42.90
N TRP A 596 19.59 9.02 43.52
CA TRP A 596 20.70 9.11 44.46
C TRP A 596 20.49 8.29 45.74
N LYS A 597 19.24 8.13 46.18
CA LYS A 597 18.89 7.18 47.26
C LYS A 597 19.14 5.71 46.92
N GLU A 598 19.31 5.33 45.66
CA GLU A 598 19.79 3.97 45.33
C GLU A 598 21.31 3.84 45.53
N SER A 599 22.09 4.93 45.40
CA SER A 599 23.53 4.89 45.68
C SER A 599 23.84 4.59 47.16
N GLU A 600 22.93 5.00 48.06
CA GLU A 600 23.02 4.82 49.52
C GLU A 600 23.01 3.34 49.93
N SER A 601 22.35 2.46 49.16
CA SER A 601 22.26 1.01 49.45
C SER A 601 23.16 0.14 48.56
N LEU A 602 24.11 0.73 47.81
CA LEU A 602 25.03 0.01 46.92
C LEU A 602 26.46 -0.03 47.47
N GLU A 603 27.03 -1.24 47.61
CA GLU A 603 28.45 -1.44 47.91
C GLU A 603 29.34 -1.29 46.65
N LYS A 604 28.81 -1.74 45.51
CA LYS A 604 29.48 -1.85 44.20
C LYS A 604 28.63 -1.16 43.13
N THR A 605 29.25 -0.73 42.03
CA THR A 605 28.53 -0.10 40.92
C THR A 605 27.54 -1.07 40.30
N LYS A 606 26.28 -0.65 40.20
CA LYS A 606 25.24 -1.34 39.44
C LYS A 606 25.26 -0.86 37.99
N LEU A 607 25.33 -1.80 37.06
CA LEU A 607 25.08 -1.57 35.64
C LEU A 607 23.71 -2.16 35.28
N THR A 608 22.86 -1.35 34.65
CA THR A 608 21.55 -1.78 34.12
C THR A 608 21.58 -1.63 32.61
N LEU A 609 21.43 -2.72 31.85
CA LEU A 609 21.26 -2.64 30.40
C LEU A 609 19.95 -1.89 30.09
N LEU A 610 20.00 -0.97 29.13
CA LEU A 610 18.81 -0.34 28.56
C LEU A 610 18.43 -1.12 27.30
N ASP A 611 17.58 -2.12 27.47
CA ASP A 611 17.27 -3.15 26.47
C ASP A 611 15.98 -2.88 25.66
N ASP A 612 15.00 -2.21 26.26
CA ASP A 612 13.81 -1.70 25.58
C ASP A 612 14.17 -0.43 24.79
N THR A 613 14.68 -0.64 23.57
CA THR A 613 15.14 0.43 22.68
C THR A 613 14.03 1.35 22.17
N VAL A 614 12.76 0.96 22.33
CA VAL A 614 11.58 1.65 21.77
C VAL A 614 10.88 2.52 22.81
N ASN A 615 10.77 2.08 24.07
CA ASN A 615 10.01 2.79 25.11
C ASN A 615 10.87 3.30 26.28
N ASN A 616 12.14 2.91 26.38
CA ASN A 616 13.02 3.39 27.45
C ASN A 616 13.53 4.81 27.14
N LEU A 617 12.92 5.80 27.78
CA LEU A 617 13.27 7.21 27.55
C LEU A 617 14.73 7.55 27.86
N ASP A 618 15.39 6.83 28.77
CA ASP A 618 16.84 7.00 29.01
C ASP A 618 17.64 6.53 27.78
N TYR A 619 17.24 5.44 27.12
CA TYR A 619 17.88 4.96 25.89
C TYR A 619 17.73 5.98 24.76
N ILE A 620 16.50 6.41 24.48
CA ILE A 620 16.18 7.39 23.42
C ILE A 620 16.95 8.70 23.64
N ALA A 621 16.98 9.22 24.88
CA ALA A 621 17.67 10.47 25.20
C ALA A 621 19.20 10.37 25.11
N VAL A 622 19.78 9.21 25.39
CA VAL A 622 21.23 8.96 25.24
C VAL A 622 21.60 8.76 23.77
N VAL A 623 20.84 7.94 23.03
CA VAL A 623 21.05 7.69 21.58
C VAL A 623 20.91 8.99 20.79
N GLY A 624 19.84 9.76 21.00
CA GLY A 624 19.64 11.04 20.31
C GLY A 624 20.75 12.06 20.62
N ALA A 625 21.20 12.15 21.88
CA ALA A 625 22.32 13.03 22.23
C ALA A 625 23.66 12.57 21.60
N PHE A 626 23.88 11.27 21.47
CA PHE A 626 25.07 10.68 20.86
C PHE A 626 25.08 10.87 19.34
N GLN A 627 24.03 10.40 18.65
CA GLN A 627 23.89 10.44 17.19
C GLN A 627 23.85 11.88 16.66
N ASN A 628 23.07 12.78 17.27
CA ASN A 628 23.00 14.18 16.83
C ASN A 628 24.31 14.98 17.01
N SER A 629 25.32 14.40 17.69
CA SER A 629 26.58 15.07 18.00
C SER A 629 27.84 14.30 17.56
N ILE A 630 27.71 13.21 16.80
CA ILE A 630 28.81 12.49 16.16
C ILE A 630 28.71 12.61 14.62
N ARG A 631 29.85 12.77 13.94
CA ARG A 631 29.93 12.93 12.47
C ARG A 631 30.60 11.75 11.75
N VAL A 632 30.65 10.60 12.43
CA VAL A 632 31.12 9.32 11.90
C VAL A 632 29.92 8.40 11.84
N ASN A 633 29.82 7.53 10.83
CA ASN A 633 28.77 6.52 10.83
C ASN A 633 29.02 5.52 11.98
N THR A 634 28.06 5.33 12.88
CA THR A 634 28.25 4.55 14.10
C THR A 634 27.05 3.68 14.43
N VAL A 635 27.27 2.42 14.79
CA VAL A 635 26.22 1.51 15.28
C VAL A 635 26.35 1.34 16.78
N VAL A 636 25.33 1.75 17.53
CA VAL A 636 25.25 1.51 18.99
C VAL A 636 24.95 0.04 19.22
N GLN A 637 25.82 -0.64 19.97
CA GLN A 637 25.70 -2.07 20.29
C GLN A 637 24.93 -2.28 21.61
N ALA A 638 25.23 -1.46 22.63
CA ALA A 638 24.55 -1.49 23.92
C ALA A 638 24.72 -0.17 24.68
N ILE A 639 23.73 0.18 25.51
CA ILE A 639 23.82 1.28 26.49
C ILE A 639 23.51 0.73 27.88
N TYR A 640 24.39 1.02 28.84
CA TYR A 640 24.18 0.68 30.25
C TYR A 640 24.05 1.95 31.09
N GLN A 641 22.99 2.03 31.90
CA GLN A 641 22.92 3.02 32.97
C GLN A 641 23.86 2.62 34.12
N ILE A 642 24.58 3.61 34.64
CA ILE A 642 25.54 3.44 35.73
C ILE A 642 24.96 4.05 37.01
N VAL A 643 24.85 3.25 38.07
CA VAL A 643 24.53 3.71 39.42
C VAL A 643 25.70 3.35 40.33
N TYR A 644 26.47 4.37 40.72
CA TYR A 644 27.64 4.23 41.57
C TYR A 644 27.25 4.00 43.05
N PRO A 645 28.10 3.31 43.83
CA PRO A 645 27.95 3.24 45.28
C PRO A 645 28.18 4.62 45.92
N HIS A 646 27.58 4.87 47.08
CA HIS A 646 27.61 6.18 47.76
C HIS A 646 29.03 6.75 47.90
N ARG A 647 30.04 5.90 48.19
CA ARG A 647 31.46 6.27 48.31
C ARG A 647 32.06 6.92 47.06
N VAL A 648 31.52 6.66 45.87
CA VAL A 648 31.95 7.25 44.58
C VAL A 648 31.02 8.40 44.17
N ALA A 649 29.72 8.27 44.42
CA ALA A 649 28.75 9.31 44.04
C ALA A 649 28.86 10.58 44.91
N LYS A 650 29.05 10.43 46.23
CA LYS A 650 28.93 11.53 47.21
C LYS A 650 29.74 12.80 46.87
N PRO A 651 31.03 12.74 46.49
CA PRO A 651 31.80 13.95 46.18
C PRO A 651 31.16 14.80 45.06
N PHE A 652 30.54 14.15 44.06
CA PHE A 652 29.80 14.85 43.02
C PHE A 652 28.46 15.40 43.50
N LEU A 653 27.74 14.67 44.35
CA LEU A 653 26.44 15.11 44.89
C LEU A 653 26.59 16.33 45.81
N ASP A 654 27.61 16.33 46.67
CA ASP A 654 27.91 17.45 47.57
C ASP A 654 28.23 18.74 46.78
N ARG A 655 28.93 18.62 45.64
CA ARG A 655 29.20 19.75 44.73
C ARG A 655 27.98 20.15 43.89
N ARG A 656 27.19 19.18 43.41
CA ARG A 656 25.98 19.39 42.60
C ARG A 656 24.90 20.16 43.35
N ALA A 657 24.77 19.99 44.67
CA ALA A 657 23.74 20.63 45.47
C ALA A 657 23.71 22.18 45.35
N ALA A 658 24.83 22.80 44.96
CA ALA A 658 24.98 24.25 44.83
C ALA A 658 24.96 24.77 43.38
N SER A 659 24.64 23.95 42.35
CA SER A 659 24.78 24.37 40.94
C SER A 659 23.98 23.55 39.93
N GLN A 660 23.75 24.13 38.75
CA GLN A 660 23.20 23.41 37.60
C GLN A 660 24.19 22.37 37.05
N THR A 661 23.69 21.41 36.27
CA THR A 661 24.49 20.36 35.62
C THR A 661 24.31 20.36 34.11
N ILE A 662 25.40 20.29 33.36
CA ILE A 662 25.44 20.10 31.90
C ILE A 662 25.81 18.65 31.57
N ARG A 663 25.36 18.18 30.40
CA ARG A 663 25.79 16.89 29.84
C ARG A 663 27.17 17.05 29.17
N ARG A 664 28.04 16.05 29.34
CA ARG A 664 29.38 15.99 28.71
C ARG A 664 29.68 14.55 28.29
N PHE A 665 30.33 14.37 27.14
CA PHE A 665 30.84 13.09 26.68
C PHE A 665 32.32 12.91 27.10
N HIS A 666 32.71 11.68 27.43
CA HIS A 666 34.09 11.32 27.75
C HIS A 666 34.47 10.01 27.05
N GLY A 667 35.47 10.06 26.17
CA GLY A 667 36.08 8.89 25.53
C GLY A 667 37.33 8.42 26.27
N THR A 668 37.59 7.11 26.28
CA THR A 668 38.75 6.54 26.98
C THR A 668 39.72 5.79 26.05
N ARG A 669 41.02 6.14 26.14
CA ARG A 669 42.08 5.60 25.27
C ARG A 669 42.72 4.32 25.79
N THR A 670 42.54 3.97 27.07
CA THR A 670 43.26 2.87 27.72
C THR A 670 42.40 1.62 27.88
N VAL A 671 41.84 1.11 26.78
CA VAL A 671 41.06 -0.12 26.79
C VAL A 671 42.01 -1.33 26.80
N GLN A 672 42.15 -1.99 27.96
CA GLN A 672 43.14 -3.05 28.19
C GLN A 672 42.53 -4.44 28.47
N CYS A 673 41.22 -4.62 28.27
CA CYS A 673 40.58 -5.93 28.33
C CYS A 673 39.31 -5.98 27.45
N GLY A 674 38.89 -7.20 27.10
CA GLY A 674 37.68 -7.46 26.31
C GLY A 674 36.33 -7.21 27.00
N MET A 675 36.31 -6.65 28.23
CA MET A 675 35.07 -6.39 29.00
C MET A 675 34.05 -5.56 28.20
N ALA A 676 34.52 -4.60 27.39
CA ALA A 676 33.67 -3.82 26.49
C ALA A 676 33.01 -4.69 25.41
N SER A 677 33.76 -5.63 24.81
CA SER A 677 33.26 -6.58 23.81
C SER A 677 32.23 -7.55 24.38
N GLU A 678 32.40 -7.97 25.64
CA GLU A 678 31.43 -8.84 26.33
C GLU A 678 30.14 -8.09 26.66
N LEU A 679 30.22 -6.87 27.18
CA LEU A 679 29.03 -6.02 27.39
C LEU A 679 28.34 -5.61 26.09
N ALA A 680 29.07 -5.52 24.97
CA ALA A 680 28.47 -5.23 23.65
C ALA A 680 27.54 -6.35 23.14
N LYS A 681 27.57 -7.55 23.74
CA LYS A 681 26.61 -8.64 23.47
C LYS A 681 25.23 -8.39 24.10
N GLY A 682 25.08 -7.38 24.96
CA GLY A 682 23.81 -7.01 25.58
C GLY A 682 23.17 -8.16 26.35
N LYS A 683 21.99 -8.62 25.90
CA LYS A 683 21.27 -9.78 26.49
C LYS A 683 21.98 -11.12 26.29
N ALA A 684 22.90 -11.24 25.33
CA ALA A 684 23.68 -12.45 25.09
C ALA A 684 25.01 -12.49 25.88
N ALA A 685 25.24 -11.55 26.80
CA ALA A 685 26.39 -11.58 27.71
C ALA A 685 26.20 -12.68 28.78
N VAL A 686 27.17 -13.61 28.88
CA VAL A 686 27.08 -14.75 29.80
C VAL A 686 27.68 -14.39 31.17
N GLY A 687 26.79 -14.12 32.13
CA GLY A 687 27.15 -13.85 33.53
C GLY A 687 27.41 -12.36 33.84
N PRO A 688 27.74 -12.04 35.11
CA PRO A 688 28.00 -10.67 35.54
C PRO A 688 29.31 -10.12 34.94
N PRO A 689 29.40 -8.80 34.65
CA PRO A 689 30.58 -8.22 34.02
C PRO A 689 31.83 -8.36 34.88
N ASN A 690 32.80 -9.13 34.40
CA ASN A 690 34.09 -9.33 35.05
C ASN A 690 35.04 -8.15 34.73
N PHE A 691 35.13 -7.19 35.64
CA PHE A 691 36.03 -6.05 35.50
C PHE A 691 37.47 -6.46 35.84
N CYS A 692 38.43 -6.21 34.94
CA CYS A 692 39.82 -6.49 35.23
C CYS A 692 40.37 -5.59 36.35
N ALA A 693 41.35 -6.10 37.10
CA ALA A 693 42.03 -5.39 38.17
C ALA A 693 43.15 -4.43 37.68
N LEU A 694 43.34 -4.28 36.36
CA LEU A 694 44.39 -3.44 35.80
C LEU A 694 44.09 -1.95 36.10
N PRO A 695 44.95 -1.25 36.88
CA PRO A 695 44.65 0.12 37.32
C PRO A 695 44.67 1.14 36.19
N THR A 696 45.28 0.79 35.05
CA THR A 696 45.34 1.56 33.81
C THR A 696 44.17 1.31 32.86
N CYS A 697 43.34 0.28 33.07
CA CYS A 697 42.23 -0.04 32.17
C CYS A 697 41.08 0.96 32.35
N GLY A 698 40.97 1.92 31.43
CA GLY A 698 40.03 3.05 31.50
C GLY A 698 38.58 2.63 31.78
N PRO A 699 37.95 1.77 30.95
CA PRO A 699 36.56 1.36 31.15
C PRO A 699 36.31 0.72 32.53
N CYS A 700 37.11 -0.27 32.92
CA CYS A 700 36.98 -0.96 34.21
C CYS A 700 37.27 -0.03 35.41
N GLY A 701 38.26 0.84 35.30
CA GLY A 701 38.62 1.81 36.34
C GLY A 701 37.52 2.84 36.57
N ILE A 702 36.99 3.40 35.48
CA ILE A 702 35.90 4.39 35.50
C ILE A 702 34.63 3.78 36.10
N ILE A 703 34.17 2.62 35.60
CA ILE A 703 32.94 1.99 36.08
C ILE A 703 33.01 1.62 37.57
N GLN A 704 34.18 1.26 38.10
CA GLN A 704 34.32 0.88 39.52
C GLN A 704 34.53 2.06 40.48
N ASN A 705 35.09 3.19 40.01
CA ASN A 705 35.64 4.24 40.88
C ASN A 705 35.33 5.68 40.43
N GLY A 706 34.58 5.87 39.34
CA GLY A 706 34.34 7.18 38.74
C GLY A 706 35.53 7.68 37.91
N LEU A 707 35.41 8.90 37.40
CA LEU A 707 36.49 9.55 36.64
C LEU A 707 37.64 9.95 37.57
N LYS A 708 38.85 9.95 37.02
CA LYS A 708 40.06 10.47 37.69
C LYS A 708 40.66 11.57 36.81
N GLY A 709 41.27 12.57 37.45
CA GLY A 709 42.02 13.61 36.76
C GLY A 709 43.25 13.04 36.04
N GLY A 710 43.73 13.75 35.02
CA GLY A 710 45.05 13.52 34.43
C GLY A 710 46.19 13.95 35.37
N TYR A 711 47.41 14.03 34.84
CA TYR A 711 48.58 14.54 35.57
C TYR A 711 48.44 16.02 35.99
N ASP A 712 47.54 16.76 35.35
CA ASP A 712 47.12 18.13 35.67
C ASP A 712 45.94 18.21 36.65
N GLY A 713 45.42 17.05 37.12
CA GLY A 713 44.23 16.94 37.96
C GLY A 713 42.89 17.09 37.20
N GLN A 714 42.91 17.44 35.92
CA GLN A 714 41.71 17.80 35.16
C GLN A 714 41.10 16.58 34.43
N VAL A 715 39.79 16.64 34.19
CA VAL A 715 39.05 15.62 33.42
C VAL A 715 38.59 16.20 32.09
N TRP A 716 39.23 15.74 31.01
CA TRP A 716 38.89 16.11 29.65
C TRP A 716 37.57 15.46 29.21
N SER A 717 36.66 16.27 28.68
CA SER A 717 35.35 15.86 28.16
C SER A 717 34.85 16.88 27.14
N GLY A 718 34.01 16.47 26.19
CA GLY A 718 33.44 17.35 25.16
C GLY A 718 31.95 17.59 25.36
N GLY A 719 31.43 18.72 24.88
CA GLY A 719 29.99 18.96 24.72
C GLY A 719 29.34 18.01 23.71
N THR A 720 30.10 17.49 22.75
CA THR A 720 29.65 16.55 21.71
C THR A 720 30.33 15.19 21.79
N ALA A 721 29.65 14.16 21.27
CA ALA A 721 30.22 12.82 21.09
C ALA A 721 31.38 12.84 20.08
N GLY A 722 31.28 13.64 19.02
CA GLY A 722 32.34 13.81 18.01
C GLY A 722 33.67 14.28 18.58
N THR A 723 33.67 15.28 19.48
CA THR A 723 34.90 15.71 20.19
C THR A 723 35.51 14.57 21.03
N SER A 724 34.67 13.68 21.57
CA SER A 724 35.09 12.56 22.41
C SER A 724 35.50 11.31 21.62
N HIS A 725 35.03 11.16 20.38
CA HIS A 725 35.27 9.98 19.53
C HIS A 725 36.77 9.72 19.29
N GLY A 726 37.56 10.77 19.02
CA GLY A 726 39.03 10.71 18.88
C GLY A 726 39.81 10.34 20.17
N TYR A 727 39.08 10.06 21.25
CA TYR A 727 39.60 9.53 22.51
C TYR A 727 39.07 8.14 22.82
N THR A 728 38.26 7.52 21.95
CA THR A 728 37.74 6.15 22.12
C THR A 728 38.57 5.13 21.34
N PHE A 729 39.40 4.37 22.06
CA PHE A 729 40.23 3.32 21.47
C PHE A 729 39.55 1.94 21.61
N ILE A 730 39.96 0.99 20.78
CA ILE A 730 39.49 -0.40 20.79
C ILE A 730 40.49 -1.32 21.50
N PHE A 731 40.00 -2.42 22.07
CA PHE A 731 40.87 -3.52 22.51
C PHE A 731 41.36 -4.31 21.28
N PRO A 732 42.60 -4.83 21.24
CA PRO A 732 43.06 -5.68 20.15
C PRO A 732 42.11 -6.86 19.90
N GLY A 733 41.69 -7.03 18.64
CA GLY A 733 40.68 -8.05 18.27
C GLY A 733 39.22 -7.66 18.55
N SER A 734 38.94 -6.41 18.93
CA SER A 734 37.57 -5.89 19.10
C SER A 734 37.28 -4.71 18.18
N THR A 735 36.04 -4.60 17.71
CA THR A 735 35.51 -3.41 17.02
C THR A 735 34.79 -2.45 17.97
N THR A 736 34.51 -2.86 19.21
CA THR A 736 33.75 -2.07 20.19
C THR A 736 34.59 -0.93 20.76
N ARG A 737 34.10 0.30 20.57
CA ARG A 737 34.58 1.53 21.21
C ARG A 737 33.74 1.82 22.47
N VAL A 738 34.37 2.53 23.41
CA VAL A 738 33.78 2.87 24.72
C VAL A 738 33.68 4.39 24.89
N MET A 739 32.47 4.90 25.13
CA MET A 739 32.23 6.29 25.52
C MET A 739 31.32 6.37 26.75
N PHE A 740 31.50 7.41 27.57
CA PHE A 740 30.63 7.71 28.70
C PHE A 740 29.87 9.01 28.45
N LEU A 741 28.58 9.03 28.79
CA LEU A 741 27.81 10.27 28.96
C LEU A 741 27.78 10.60 30.46
N CYS A 742 28.17 11.81 30.81
CA CYS A 742 28.40 12.29 32.17
C CYS A 742 27.55 13.53 32.49
N ASP A 743 27.14 13.65 33.75
CA ASP A 743 26.70 14.94 34.32
C ASP A 743 27.95 15.69 34.80
N ALA A 744 28.10 16.98 34.46
CA ALA A 744 29.16 17.86 34.96
C ALA A 744 28.58 19.13 35.58
N VAL A 745 29.15 19.61 36.68
CA VAL A 745 28.67 20.82 37.40
C VAL A 745 29.02 22.08 36.60
N ALA A 746 28.02 22.88 36.24
CA ALA A 746 28.05 23.84 35.13
C ALA A 746 28.73 25.20 35.43
N GLY A 747 29.68 25.26 36.37
CA GLY A 747 30.30 26.50 36.85
C GLY A 747 31.23 27.17 35.83
N GLY A 748 30.67 27.82 34.80
CA GLY A 748 31.42 28.58 33.79
C GLY A 748 32.15 27.73 32.74
N LEU A 749 31.77 26.46 32.57
CA LEU A 749 32.41 25.52 31.65
C LEU A 749 31.97 25.75 30.19
N ALA A 750 32.86 26.28 29.35
CA ALA A 750 32.68 26.33 27.90
C ALA A 750 32.63 24.92 27.26
N GLU A 751 32.11 24.82 26.04
CA GLU A 751 31.74 23.54 25.38
C GLU A 751 32.87 22.49 25.29
N ALA A 752 34.10 22.93 25.05
CA ALA A 752 35.29 22.07 24.98
C ALA A 752 36.26 22.23 26.17
N ALA A 753 35.84 22.90 27.25
CA ALA A 753 36.71 23.13 28.42
C ALA A 753 36.89 21.84 29.25
N PRO A 754 38.11 21.55 29.75
CA PRO A 754 38.31 20.47 30.73
C PRO A 754 37.62 20.80 32.06
N VAL A 755 37.19 19.77 32.77
CA VAL A 755 36.61 19.90 34.11
C VAL A 755 37.74 19.90 35.14
N ARG A 756 37.89 21.00 35.90
CA ARG A 756 39.06 21.26 36.76
C ARG A 756 39.29 20.23 37.87
N GLU A 757 38.22 19.64 38.39
CA GLU A 757 38.27 18.61 39.43
C GLU A 757 37.43 17.41 39.00
N ALA A 758 37.94 16.18 39.17
CA ALA A 758 37.19 14.97 38.89
C ALA A 758 35.89 14.85 39.70
N GLN A 759 35.81 15.48 40.88
CA GLN A 759 34.60 15.55 41.71
C GLN A 759 33.45 16.33 41.05
N LEU A 760 33.72 17.16 40.04
CA LEU A 760 32.71 17.98 39.35
C LEU A 760 32.10 17.27 38.14
N ILE A 761 32.46 16.02 37.84
CA ILE A 761 31.92 15.24 36.71
C ILE A 761 31.74 13.75 37.06
N LEU A 762 30.52 13.22 36.84
CA LEU A 762 30.17 11.83 37.15
C LEU A 762 29.55 11.15 35.92
N PRO A 763 30.04 9.98 35.48
CA PRO A 763 29.38 9.18 34.44
C PRO A 763 27.97 8.77 34.85
N ARG A 764 27.04 8.78 33.89
CA ARG A 764 25.64 8.36 34.06
C ARG A 764 25.29 7.17 33.17
N PHE A 765 25.87 7.13 31.97
CA PHE A 765 25.65 6.06 31.01
C PHE A 765 26.97 5.64 30.35
N LEU A 766 27.11 4.34 30.09
CA LEU A 766 28.13 3.72 29.26
C LEU A 766 27.51 3.45 27.89
N ILE A 767 28.16 3.90 26.83
CA ILE A 767 27.77 3.70 25.43
C ILE A 767 28.84 2.81 24.77
N LEU A 768 28.40 1.68 24.23
CA LEU A 768 29.23 0.73 23.48
C LEU A 768 28.78 0.75 22.02
N TYR A 769 29.72 0.95 21.11
CA TYR A 769 29.41 1.20 19.70
C TYR A 769 30.56 0.80 18.76
N THR A 770 30.25 0.54 17.49
CA THR A 770 31.24 0.42 16.40
C THR A 770 31.25 1.68 15.55
N ALA A 771 32.41 2.00 14.97
CA ALA A 771 32.69 3.16 14.11
C ALA A 771 34.06 3.03 13.45
#